data_AF-A0A3M1J5B3-F1
#
_entry.id   AF-A0A3M1J5B3-F1
#
_cell.length_a   1.000
_cell.length_b   1.000
_cell.length_c   1.000
_cell.angle_alpha   90.00
_cell.angle_beta   90.00
_cell.angle_gamma   90.00
#
_symmetry.space_group_name_H-M   'P 1'
#
loop_
_entity.id
_entity.type
_entity.pdbx_description
1 polymer ?
#
loop_
_entity_poly.entity_id
_entity_poly.type
_entity_poly.pdbx_seq_one_letter_code
_entity_poly.pdbx_strand_id
1 'polypeptide(L)'
;LEVLAHEFAHYLDYHSSMAGRFRKLVRSKKAFLPELRGVSYNVNAPLVEGFAEFVRLWMTQYDTLPSRAPKFLAAFEKMLGEDPKLNRAMRDIRRDMHVWYRQGPEASMASKIGEEPRNAAEQVMDYLGSNPLQVARQRLIDRFHAAKVVERTVKGSIGDAQLSAAKLFQLTNGWEGVFESVVRDGTIGLDANGDIEVTGPGLVEVLEPVARLGRAKFDKFLQYMAARRAQELMEQGREKLFTNAEIEAGLNLAEENPVFSRTFDEWLAFNERMIRFYVQTDLITPDMAAAFSEANRNYVPFHRVVEVLEDGGKVRGPSGRFFKLTGGGQNVRDLGVNIVESLAVNVRAAMVARAKSLMYRNIMSSDDGALFAARLAPDSHKVRVAVKEMADKVIATMRALGISISSGGMVFGDPNADTIVDVKDVEKIIEASDFLTTVWQHNQVPSTAGTYVDSAIVSGQRRYFEVKDPLLVDMLTKLHQPRFTGAGGKFIAVSRWVKRFMTRTVTLGVQFVTANAWKDTASASLLSRSGFRPVLDTLIGMGHFALNTEVFKDFRRHGGAYAGRIENWTAEKRSRARLTLPPESVWDRLAIALAAWDRFGSAFEYASRVGEFRRAVMGGASKTEAAFRGREISTDFGQRGNDALVSTFASTVPFMNAALQGLDRTAREIAELDGKMTLLNVARFNRRKAIFVAKGLVLSAATIALWALNRGEDWYDDLTDDERARFWWVKLEGMDEPIKIPRPFDLGHIFGTAPEALMEWVARRDGDRAARMLAFAAAQSLLFTDMPGILQPIIEAKMNRDWRGVPIVPYHLEKVLPRYQYRTSTPELYRQIGRQLNVSPLLAQHYVRSWLGYFAKYAEDATEAAFWRRDEWGERPFVESPLVSWPAHQFIAHKVPYRTRWTEKYYELRDRAQGVANTYRKLRGEMLRNREDFMEFVQEPEYQMLRKIDASMRRIDVILANARKAETSIRYDKNLTAAEKEARIEEIYRSRNRLLKEQVKLAERLIRDAESSLNSGEAR
;
A
#
# COMPACT_ATOMS: atom_id res chain seq x y z
N LEU A 1 -9.77 -33.90 9.61
CA LEU A 1 -10.39 -35.23 9.32
C LEU A 1 -11.73 -35.40 10.01
N GLU A 2 -11.80 -35.33 11.34
CA GLU A 2 -13.08 -35.42 12.06
C GLU A 2 -14.07 -34.33 11.64
N VAL A 3 -13.61 -33.09 11.49
CA VAL A 3 -14.44 -31.99 10.98
C VAL A 3 -14.89 -32.25 9.54
N LEU A 4 -14.05 -32.86 8.70
CA LEU A 4 -14.41 -33.21 7.32
C LEU A 4 -15.48 -34.31 7.29
N ALA A 5 -15.42 -35.28 8.21
CA ALA A 5 -16.44 -36.31 8.36
C ALA A 5 -17.78 -35.75 8.87
N HIS A 6 -17.74 -34.73 9.74
CA HIS A 6 -18.93 -33.99 10.20
C HIS A 6 -19.59 -33.20 9.05
N GLU A 7 -18.81 -32.45 8.29
CA GLU A 7 -19.33 -31.67 7.14
C GLU A 7 -19.77 -32.56 5.98
N PHE A 8 -19.10 -33.70 5.76
CA PHE A 8 -19.53 -34.70 4.78
C PHE A 8 -20.93 -35.24 5.10
N ALA A 9 -21.29 -35.35 6.38
CA ALA A 9 -22.61 -35.76 6.80
C ALA A 9 -23.70 -34.72 6.48
N HIS A 10 -23.38 -33.43 6.63
CA HIS A 10 -24.25 -32.35 6.15
C HIS A 10 -24.37 -32.39 4.62
N TYR A 11 -23.28 -32.60 3.88
CA TYR A 11 -23.33 -32.76 2.43
C TYR A 11 -24.21 -33.94 1.99
N LEU A 12 -24.12 -35.09 2.66
CA LEU A 12 -24.99 -36.24 2.41
C LEU A 12 -26.47 -35.94 2.69
N ASP A 13 -26.76 -35.16 3.73
CA ASP A 13 -28.11 -34.76 4.11
C ASP A 13 -28.73 -33.74 3.15
N TYR A 14 -27.94 -32.89 2.47
CA TYR A 14 -28.43 -31.84 1.58
C TYR A 14 -28.32 -32.14 0.07
N HIS A 15 -27.27 -32.83 -0.36
CA HIS A 15 -26.90 -32.92 -1.79
C HIS A 15 -26.87 -34.34 -2.36
N SER A 16 -27.03 -35.38 -1.54
CA SER A 16 -27.10 -36.74 -2.08
C SER A 16 -28.48 -37.02 -2.70
N SER A 17 -28.52 -37.86 -3.74
CA SER A 17 -29.78 -38.44 -4.27
C SER A 17 -30.58 -39.23 -3.22
N MET A 18 -30.01 -39.42 -2.02
CA MET A 18 -30.55 -40.16 -0.88
C MET A 18 -30.80 -39.29 0.35
N ALA A 19 -30.68 -37.96 0.24
CA ALA A 19 -31.01 -37.00 1.30
C ALA A 19 -32.40 -37.28 1.91
N GLY A 20 -33.38 -37.66 1.07
CA GLY A 20 -34.71 -38.05 1.51
C GLY A 20 -34.74 -39.29 2.41
N ARG A 21 -33.84 -40.27 2.22
CA ARG A 21 -33.76 -41.50 3.02
C ARG A 21 -33.09 -41.25 4.37
N PHE A 22 -32.01 -40.47 4.42
CA PHE A 22 -31.36 -40.08 5.68
C PHE A 22 -32.29 -39.26 6.57
N ARG A 23 -32.97 -38.24 6.01
CA ARG A 23 -33.98 -37.46 6.75
C ARG A 23 -35.15 -38.30 7.21
N LYS A 24 -35.61 -39.25 6.38
CA LYS A 24 -36.67 -40.18 6.75
C LYS A 24 -36.22 -41.07 7.90
N LEU A 25 -35.00 -41.62 7.88
CA LEU A 25 -34.46 -42.43 8.98
C LEU A 25 -34.39 -41.64 10.29
N VAL A 26 -33.78 -40.44 10.27
CA VAL A 26 -33.66 -39.55 11.43
C VAL A 26 -35.03 -39.15 12.00
N ARG A 27 -36.05 -39.00 11.16
CA ARG A 27 -37.41 -38.63 11.57
C ARG A 27 -38.37 -39.81 11.80
N SER A 28 -38.00 -41.03 11.39
CA SER A 28 -38.91 -42.19 11.32
C SER A 28 -39.27 -42.79 12.67
N LYS A 29 -38.41 -42.62 13.69
CA LYS A 29 -38.65 -43.20 15.02
C LYS A 29 -38.26 -42.23 16.13
N LYS A 30 -39.22 -41.92 17.00
CA LYS A 30 -38.99 -41.15 18.25
C LYS A 30 -37.88 -41.76 19.12
N ALA A 31 -37.63 -43.06 18.99
CA ALA A 31 -36.60 -43.78 19.72
C ALA A 31 -35.14 -43.37 19.40
N PHE A 32 -34.88 -42.72 18.27
CA PHE A 32 -33.52 -42.28 17.88
C PHE A 32 -33.16 -40.88 18.39
N LEU A 33 -34.17 -40.08 18.78
CA LEU A 33 -33.98 -38.70 19.20
C LEU A 33 -33.05 -38.55 20.41
N PRO A 34 -33.13 -39.41 21.46
CA PRO A 34 -32.22 -39.33 22.61
C PRO A 34 -30.78 -39.70 22.24
N GLU A 35 -30.58 -40.69 21.35
CA GLU A 35 -29.25 -41.13 20.93
C GLU A 35 -28.57 -40.07 20.05
N LEU A 36 -29.29 -39.51 19.07
CA LEU A 36 -28.77 -38.44 18.20
C LEU A 36 -28.47 -37.16 18.96
N ARG A 37 -29.30 -36.81 19.96
CA ARG A 37 -29.02 -35.68 20.86
C ARG A 37 -27.88 -35.97 21.84
N GLY A 38 -27.71 -37.22 22.24
CA GLY A 38 -26.64 -37.65 23.16
C GLY A 38 -25.26 -37.74 22.50
N VAL A 39 -25.19 -37.93 21.18
CA VAL A 39 -23.93 -37.80 20.42
C VAL A 39 -23.65 -36.36 20.00
N SER A 40 -24.69 -35.54 19.78
CA SER A 40 -24.59 -34.11 19.46
C SER A 40 -23.86 -33.29 20.53
N TYR A 41 -23.06 -32.31 20.10
CA TYR A 41 -22.34 -31.36 20.97
C TYR A 41 -23.25 -30.40 21.73
N ASN A 42 -24.53 -30.28 21.33
CA ASN A 42 -25.53 -29.48 22.02
C ASN A 42 -26.82 -30.30 22.18
N VAL A 43 -27.26 -30.46 23.43
CA VAL A 43 -28.45 -31.24 23.80
C VAL A 43 -29.74 -30.64 23.20
N ASN A 44 -29.71 -29.35 22.86
CA ASN A 44 -30.75 -28.59 22.18
C ASN A 44 -30.48 -28.39 20.67
N ALA A 45 -29.48 -29.05 20.09
CA ALA A 45 -29.17 -28.90 18.66
C ALA A 45 -30.28 -29.47 17.77
N PRO A 46 -30.44 -28.94 16.54
CA PRO A 46 -31.24 -29.58 15.51
C PRO A 46 -30.82 -31.04 15.30
N LEU A 47 -31.77 -31.93 15.00
CA LEU A 47 -31.49 -33.35 14.75
C LEU A 47 -30.48 -33.59 13.62
N VAL A 48 -30.31 -32.61 12.75
CA VAL A 48 -29.32 -32.58 11.66
C VAL A 48 -27.89 -32.54 12.22
N GLU A 49 -27.64 -31.79 13.30
CA GLU A 49 -26.32 -31.74 13.97
C GLU A 49 -26.01 -33.06 14.69
N GLY A 50 -27.02 -33.65 15.35
CA GLY A 50 -26.87 -34.97 15.97
C GLY A 50 -26.62 -36.09 14.95
N PHE A 51 -27.21 -35.99 13.76
CA PHE A 51 -26.92 -36.89 12.65
C PHE A 51 -25.51 -36.67 12.10
N ALA A 52 -25.08 -35.42 11.92
CA ALA A 52 -23.75 -35.12 11.43
C ALA A 52 -22.64 -35.62 12.38
N GLU A 53 -22.86 -35.45 13.67
CA GLU A 53 -21.95 -35.92 14.71
C GLU A 53 -21.95 -37.46 14.84
N PHE A 54 -23.10 -38.10 14.63
CA PHE A 54 -23.17 -39.56 14.51
C PHE A 54 -22.33 -40.08 13.34
N VAL A 55 -22.46 -39.47 12.15
CA VAL A 55 -21.71 -39.87 10.96
C VAL A 55 -20.21 -39.58 11.12
N ARG A 56 -19.84 -38.47 11.76
CA ARG A 56 -18.46 -38.17 12.16
C ARG A 56 -17.87 -39.32 12.98
N LEU A 57 -18.54 -39.68 14.07
CA LEU A 57 -18.13 -40.79 14.94
C LEU A 57 -18.09 -42.11 14.16
N TRP A 58 -19.04 -42.34 13.25
CA TRP A 58 -19.07 -43.54 12.41
C TRP A 58 -17.86 -43.63 11.48
N MET A 59 -17.35 -42.50 11.01
CA MET A 59 -16.21 -42.41 10.08
C MET A 59 -14.84 -42.37 10.75
N THR A 60 -14.72 -41.88 11.99
CA THR A 60 -13.42 -41.69 12.65
C THR A 60 -13.24 -42.44 13.96
N GLN A 61 -14.33 -42.68 14.70
CA GLN A 61 -14.32 -43.27 16.06
C GLN A 61 -15.40 -44.35 16.19
N TYR A 62 -15.48 -45.25 15.21
CA TYR A 62 -16.59 -46.20 15.06
C TYR A 62 -16.83 -47.04 16.34
N ASP A 63 -15.75 -47.43 17.01
CA ASP A 63 -15.77 -48.25 18.23
C ASP A 63 -16.54 -47.59 19.41
N THR A 64 -16.80 -46.29 19.34
CA THR A 64 -17.55 -45.54 20.37
C THR A 64 -19.06 -45.56 20.15
N LEU A 65 -19.54 -45.89 18.95
CA LEU A 65 -20.97 -45.83 18.62
C LEU A 65 -21.83 -46.94 19.25
N PRO A 66 -21.35 -48.19 19.44
CA PRO A 66 -22.13 -49.23 20.10
C PRO A 66 -22.57 -48.86 21.54
N SER A 67 -21.82 -48.01 22.24
CA SER A 67 -22.18 -47.54 23.58
C SER A 67 -22.97 -46.22 23.59
N ARG A 68 -22.81 -45.38 22.55
CA ARG A 68 -23.39 -44.03 22.51
C ARG A 68 -24.69 -43.90 21.70
N ALA A 69 -24.84 -44.67 20.62
CA ALA A 69 -26.02 -44.62 19.75
C ALA A 69 -26.35 -46.01 19.14
N PRO A 70 -26.58 -47.04 19.96
CA PRO A 70 -26.71 -48.42 19.48
C PRO A 70 -27.91 -48.65 18.56
N LYS A 71 -29.07 -48.05 18.85
CA LYS A 71 -30.29 -48.26 18.05
C LYS A 71 -30.20 -47.53 16.73
N PHE A 72 -29.64 -46.31 16.72
CA PHE A 72 -29.43 -45.55 15.50
C PHE A 72 -28.34 -46.17 14.63
N LEU A 73 -27.25 -46.68 15.23
CA LEU A 73 -26.20 -47.41 14.51
C LEU A 73 -26.76 -48.61 13.74
N ALA A 74 -27.53 -49.47 14.41
CA ALA A 74 -28.14 -50.63 13.76
C ALA A 74 -29.09 -50.24 12.63
N ALA A 75 -29.87 -49.17 12.80
CA ALA A 75 -30.81 -48.70 11.79
C ALA A 75 -30.10 -48.03 10.58
N PHE A 76 -29.03 -47.27 10.86
CA PHE A 76 -28.20 -46.64 9.84
C PHE A 76 -27.47 -47.67 8.99
N GLU A 77 -26.83 -48.67 9.60
CA GLU A 77 -26.13 -49.72 8.85
C GLU A 77 -27.08 -50.64 8.09
N LYS A 78 -28.29 -50.90 8.62
CA LYS A 78 -29.34 -51.61 7.89
C LYS A 78 -29.77 -50.83 6.64
N MET A 79 -30.01 -49.54 6.77
CA MET A 79 -30.36 -48.67 5.63
C MET A 79 -29.22 -48.60 4.61
N LEU A 80 -27.95 -48.53 5.05
CA LEU A 80 -26.81 -48.63 4.12
C LEU A 80 -26.82 -49.97 3.39
N GLY A 81 -27.12 -51.07 4.09
CA GLY A 81 -27.22 -52.42 3.50
C GLY A 81 -28.30 -52.59 2.42
N GLU A 82 -29.30 -51.72 2.37
CA GLU A 82 -30.34 -51.71 1.32
C GLU A 82 -29.81 -51.20 -0.03
N ASP A 83 -28.63 -50.56 -0.07
CA ASP A 83 -27.94 -50.13 -1.28
C ASP A 83 -26.48 -50.62 -1.26
N PRO A 84 -26.18 -51.74 -1.95
CA PRO A 84 -24.84 -52.33 -1.98
C PRO A 84 -23.75 -51.39 -2.54
N LYS A 85 -24.10 -50.44 -3.42
CA LYS A 85 -23.16 -49.48 -4.01
C LYS A 85 -22.83 -48.37 -3.02
N LEU A 86 -23.82 -47.84 -2.32
CA LEU A 86 -23.62 -46.87 -1.25
C LEU A 86 -22.89 -47.50 -0.05
N ASN A 87 -23.29 -48.70 0.38
CA ASN A 87 -22.67 -49.39 1.51
C ASN A 87 -21.17 -49.58 1.27
N ARG A 88 -20.80 -50.00 0.05
CA ARG A 88 -19.40 -50.15 -0.34
C ARG A 88 -18.66 -48.81 -0.27
N ALA A 89 -19.19 -47.76 -0.92
CA ALA A 89 -18.58 -46.43 -0.91
C ALA A 89 -18.43 -45.83 0.51
N MET A 90 -19.45 -45.94 1.36
CA MET A 90 -19.42 -45.45 2.73
C MET A 90 -18.45 -46.24 3.61
N ARG A 91 -18.34 -47.56 3.42
CA ARG A 91 -17.38 -48.40 4.15
C ARG A 91 -15.95 -48.18 3.68
N ASP A 92 -15.72 -47.95 2.39
CA ASP A 92 -14.41 -47.57 1.85
C ASP A 92 -13.97 -46.22 2.42
N ILE A 93 -14.83 -45.20 2.41
CA ILE A 93 -14.55 -43.90 3.05
C ILE A 93 -14.26 -44.05 4.55
N ARG A 94 -15.04 -44.84 5.29
CA ARG A 94 -14.79 -45.11 6.71
C ARG A 94 -13.43 -45.80 6.92
N ARG A 95 -13.09 -46.79 6.10
CA ARG A 95 -11.80 -47.49 6.16
C ARG A 95 -10.66 -46.50 5.91
N ASP A 96 -10.75 -45.68 4.87
CA ASP A 96 -9.69 -44.74 4.50
C ASP A 96 -9.58 -43.62 5.56
N MET A 97 -10.70 -43.15 6.13
CA MET A 97 -10.72 -42.21 7.25
C MET A 97 -10.16 -42.81 8.54
N HIS A 98 -10.39 -44.11 8.82
CA HIS A 98 -9.80 -44.81 9.97
C HIS A 98 -8.29 -45.01 9.79
N VAL A 99 -7.85 -45.32 8.57
CA VAL A 99 -6.43 -45.44 8.21
C VAL A 99 -5.75 -44.08 8.40
N TRP A 100 -6.31 -42.99 7.89
CA TRP A 100 -5.77 -41.63 8.06
C TRP A 100 -5.83 -41.10 9.51
N TYR A 101 -6.91 -41.39 10.26
CA TYR A 101 -7.06 -40.95 11.66
C TYR A 101 -6.07 -41.65 12.61
N ARG A 102 -5.66 -42.89 12.30
CA ARG A 102 -4.74 -43.70 13.11
C ARG A 102 -3.26 -43.56 12.69
N GLN A 103 -2.95 -42.79 11.64
CA GLN A 103 -1.61 -42.70 11.06
C GLN A 103 -0.73 -41.61 11.71
N GLY A 104 0.03 -42.02 12.73
CA GLY A 104 1.33 -41.45 13.05
C GLY A 104 2.40 -41.81 11.99
N PRO A 105 3.67 -41.42 12.19
CA PRO A 105 4.75 -41.13 11.20
C PRO A 105 4.97 -41.96 9.91
N GLU A 106 4.37 -43.14 9.74
CA GLU A 106 4.52 -43.99 8.54
C GLU A 106 3.89 -43.40 7.27
N ALA A 107 2.84 -42.58 7.39
CA ALA A 107 2.13 -41.99 6.25
C ALA A 107 2.93 -40.92 5.48
N SER A 108 3.99 -40.36 6.07
CA SER A 108 4.93 -39.46 5.40
C SER A 108 5.83 -40.20 4.39
N MET A 109 5.96 -41.52 4.54
CA MET A 109 6.80 -42.37 3.67
C MET A 109 5.99 -42.98 2.52
N ALA A 110 4.74 -43.38 2.77
CA ALA A 110 3.84 -43.93 1.75
C ALA A 110 3.32 -42.88 0.74
N SER A 111 3.22 -41.61 1.14
CA SER A 111 2.80 -40.50 0.25
C SER A 111 3.81 -40.15 -0.86
N LYS A 112 4.92 -40.89 -0.96
CA LYS A 112 5.93 -40.74 -2.01
C LYS A 112 5.89 -41.83 -3.09
N ILE A 113 4.89 -42.73 -3.08
CA ILE A 113 4.80 -43.84 -4.04
C ILE A 113 3.35 -44.08 -4.51
N GLY A 114 3.05 -43.73 -5.77
CA GLY A 114 1.85 -44.19 -6.51
C GLY A 114 0.73 -43.15 -6.72
N GLU A 115 0.09 -43.17 -7.90
CA GLU A 115 -0.99 -42.25 -8.32
C GLU A 115 -2.37 -42.67 -7.80
N GLU A 116 -3.13 -41.72 -7.21
CA GLU A 116 -4.52 -41.91 -6.75
C GLU A 116 -5.56 -41.21 -7.66
N PRO A 117 -6.82 -41.73 -7.73
CA PRO A 117 -7.92 -41.13 -8.46
C PRO A 117 -8.71 -40.07 -7.67
N ARG A 118 -9.31 -39.14 -8.42
CA ARG A 118 -9.70 -37.77 -8.03
C ARG A 118 -10.89 -37.62 -7.05
N ASN A 119 -10.71 -36.83 -5.98
CA ASN A 119 -11.73 -36.47 -4.96
C ASN A 119 -11.81 -34.95 -4.68
N ALA A 120 -12.86 -34.45 -3.99
CA ALA A 120 -13.15 -33.02 -3.78
C ALA A 120 -12.01 -32.15 -3.22
N ALA A 121 -11.05 -32.75 -2.50
CA ALA A 121 -9.80 -32.09 -2.10
C ALA A 121 -8.93 -31.73 -3.32
N GLU A 122 -8.93 -32.53 -4.38
CA GLU A 122 -8.35 -32.18 -5.68
C GLU A 122 -9.16 -31.13 -6.44
N GLN A 123 -10.49 -31.02 -6.26
CA GLN A 123 -11.25 -29.91 -6.86
C GLN A 123 -10.96 -28.57 -6.17
N VAL A 124 -10.68 -28.61 -4.87
CA VAL A 124 -10.22 -27.46 -4.07
C VAL A 124 -8.75 -27.17 -4.35
N MET A 125 -7.87 -28.17 -4.44
CA MET A 125 -6.49 -28.00 -4.89
C MET A 125 -6.39 -27.59 -6.36
N ASP A 126 -7.36 -27.96 -7.21
CA ASP A 126 -7.55 -27.42 -8.54
C ASP A 126 -8.03 -25.98 -8.43
N TYR A 127 -9.03 -25.61 -7.64
CA TYR A 127 -9.43 -24.19 -7.48
C TYR A 127 -8.30 -23.29 -6.93
N LEU A 128 -7.48 -23.83 -6.03
CA LEU A 128 -6.35 -23.17 -5.35
C LEU A 128 -5.05 -23.18 -6.17
N GLY A 129 -4.83 -24.21 -6.98
CA GLY A 129 -3.69 -24.38 -7.89
C GLY A 129 -3.94 -23.85 -9.31
N SER A 130 -5.19 -23.79 -9.76
CA SER A 130 -5.61 -23.35 -11.10
C SER A 130 -5.87 -21.85 -11.22
N ASN A 131 -5.74 -21.07 -10.15
CA ASN A 131 -5.88 -19.61 -10.23
C ASN A 131 -4.61 -18.86 -9.82
N PRO A 132 -3.47 -19.08 -10.53
CA PRO A 132 -2.23 -18.34 -10.31
C PRO A 132 -2.45 -16.82 -10.37
N LEU A 133 -3.49 -16.36 -11.07
CA LEU A 133 -3.88 -14.96 -11.12
C LEU A 133 -4.40 -14.42 -9.76
N GLN A 134 -5.13 -15.19 -8.96
CA GLN A 134 -5.59 -14.74 -7.63
C GLN A 134 -4.42 -14.66 -6.64
N VAL A 135 -3.54 -15.67 -6.66
CA VAL A 135 -2.32 -15.69 -5.85
C VAL A 135 -1.40 -14.53 -6.25
N ALA A 136 -1.16 -14.34 -7.55
CA ALA A 136 -0.39 -13.22 -8.07
C ALA A 136 -1.02 -11.88 -7.68
N ARG A 137 -2.34 -11.73 -7.79
CA ARG A 137 -3.04 -10.52 -7.37
C ARG A 137 -2.83 -10.21 -5.90
N GLN A 138 -2.94 -11.20 -5.01
CA GLN A 138 -2.71 -11.00 -3.58
C GLN A 138 -1.27 -10.62 -3.27
N ARG A 139 -0.33 -11.31 -3.92
CA ARG A 139 1.10 -11.14 -3.71
C ARG A 139 1.62 -9.80 -4.24
N LEU A 140 1.11 -9.36 -5.38
CA LEU A 140 1.63 -8.19 -6.09
C LEU A 140 0.83 -6.91 -5.79
N ILE A 141 -0.49 -6.99 -5.71
CA ILE A 141 -1.38 -5.82 -5.77
C ILE A 141 -2.18 -5.59 -4.48
N ASP A 142 -2.92 -6.60 -4.00
CA ASP A 142 -3.88 -6.46 -2.91
C ASP A 142 -3.68 -7.56 -1.85
N ARG A 143 -2.92 -7.25 -0.79
CA ARG A 143 -2.67 -8.17 0.32
C ARG A 143 -3.93 -8.72 1.01
N PHE A 144 -5.09 -8.08 0.84
CA PHE A 144 -6.35 -8.50 1.44
C PHE A 144 -7.27 -9.23 0.44
N HIS A 145 -6.75 -9.63 -0.72
CA HIS A 145 -7.55 -10.21 -1.78
C HIS A 145 -8.35 -11.45 -1.33
N ALA A 146 -7.78 -12.30 -0.47
CA ALA A 146 -8.50 -13.46 0.08
C ALA A 146 -9.83 -13.08 0.73
N ALA A 147 -9.90 -12.00 1.50
CA ALA A 147 -11.14 -11.55 2.14
C ALA A 147 -12.24 -11.24 1.11
N LYS A 148 -11.86 -10.70 -0.05
CA LYS A 148 -12.77 -10.44 -1.18
C LYS A 148 -13.24 -11.74 -1.83
N VAL A 149 -12.36 -12.72 -1.98
CA VAL A 149 -12.70 -14.05 -2.51
C VAL A 149 -13.67 -14.76 -1.57
N VAL A 150 -13.39 -14.77 -0.27
CA VAL A 150 -14.26 -15.33 0.78
C VAL A 150 -15.65 -14.67 0.71
N GLU A 151 -15.72 -13.34 0.80
CA GLU A 151 -16.99 -12.62 0.83
C GLU A 151 -17.82 -12.86 -0.44
N ARG A 152 -17.21 -12.79 -1.62
CA ARG A 152 -17.90 -13.06 -2.88
C ARG A 152 -18.41 -14.49 -2.96
N THR A 153 -17.65 -15.47 -2.47
CA THR A 153 -18.06 -16.88 -2.53
C THR A 153 -19.23 -17.12 -1.60
N VAL A 154 -19.15 -16.61 -0.37
CA VAL A 154 -20.17 -16.78 0.66
C VAL A 154 -21.46 -15.99 0.40
N LYS A 155 -21.35 -14.77 -0.15
CA LYS A 155 -22.51 -13.85 -0.34
C LYS A 155 -22.93 -13.66 -1.80
N GLY A 156 -22.18 -14.20 -2.75
CA GLY A 156 -22.36 -13.96 -4.20
C GLY A 156 -21.92 -12.56 -4.69
N SER A 157 -21.70 -11.59 -3.80
CA SER A 157 -21.31 -10.21 -4.14
C SER A 157 -20.53 -9.53 -3.00
N ILE A 158 -19.98 -8.34 -3.25
CA ILE A 158 -19.31 -7.52 -2.23
C ILE A 158 -20.28 -6.45 -1.72
N GLY A 159 -20.52 -6.44 -0.40
CA GLY A 159 -21.46 -5.54 0.25
C GLY A 159 -20.93 -4.13 0.49
N ASP A 160 -21.72 -3.31 1.18
CA ASP A 160 -21.27 -2.00 1.69
C ASP A 160 -20.24 -2.15 2.80
N ALA A 161 -19.38 -1.15 2.98
CA ALA A 161 -18.18 -1.27 3.80
C ALA A 161 -18.44 -1.72 5.24
N GLN A 162 -19.51 -1.25 5.88
CA GLN A 162 -19.87 -1.66 7.25
C GLN A 162 -20.24 -3.16 7.37
N LEU A 163 -20.65 -3.80 6.26
CA LEU A 163 -21.04 -5.21 6.17
C LEU A 163 -20.09 -6.07 5.31
N SER A 164 -19.01 -5.46 4.80
CA SER A 164 -18.02 -6.09 3.93
C SER A 164 -16.68 -6.24 4.65
N ALA A 165 -16.30 -7.49 4.92
CA ALA A 165 -15.01 -7.78 5.50
C ALA A 165 -13.87 -7.32 4.57
N ALA A 166 -14.04 -7.49 3.26
CA ALA A 166 -13.05 -7.07 2.26
C ALA A 166 -12.79 -5.56 2.32
N LYS A 167 -13.85 -4.75 2.35
CA LYS A 167 -13.73 -3.29 2.45
C LYS A 167 -13.21 -2.84 3.81
N LEU A 168 -13.60 -3.48 4.92
CA LEU A 168 -13.05 -3.17 6.24
C LEU A 168 -11.55 -3.47 6.32
N PHE A 169 -11.09 -4.59 5.76
CA PHE A 169 -9.66 -4.87 5.65
C PHE A 169 -8.93 -3.80 4.86
N GLN A 170 -9.47 -3.36 3.73
CA GLN A 170 -8.88 -2.25 2.95
C GLN A 170 -8.87 -0.93 3.74
N LEU A 171 -9.92 -0.61 4.50
CA LEU A 171 -9.97 0.58 5.36
C LEU A 171 -8.94 0.55 6.49
N THR A 172 -8.42 -0.62 6.88
CA THR A 172 -7.26 -0.69 7.81
C THR A 172 -6.03 0.02 7.27
N ASN A 173 -5.93 0.26 5.95
CA ASN A 173 -4.87 1.07 5.36
C ASN A 173 -4.88 2.53 5.86
N GLY A 174 -6.02 3.02 6.39
CA GLY A 174 -6.18 4.35 6.98
C GLY A 174 -6.22 4.36 8.51
N TRP A 175 -5.71 3.32 9.18
CA TRP A 175 -5.70 3.25 10.65
C TRP A 175 -5.02 4.45 11.32
N GLU A 176 -4.04 5.04 10.65
CA GLU A 176 -3.33 6.26 11.08
C GLU A 176 -4.30 7.44 11.26
N GLY A 177 -5.30 7.57 10.38
CA GLY A 177 -6.33 8.60 10.51
C GLY A 177 -7.27 8.35 11.65
N VAL A 178 -7.67 7.09 11.86
CA VAL A 178 -8.49 6.71 13.03
C VAL A 178 -7.75 7.01 14.32
N PHE A 179 -6.47 6.64 14.40
CA PHE A 179 -5.59 6.95 15.52
C PHE A 179 -5.46 8.46 15.76
N GLU A 180 -5.21 9.25 14.71
CA GLU A 180 -5.12 10.71 14.82
C GLU A 180 -6.43 11.33 15.31
N SER A 181 -7.58 10.78 14.91
CA SER A 181 -8.88 11.20 15.45
C SER A 181 -9.03 10.87 16.93
N VAL A 182 -8.58 9.71 17.40
CA VAL A 182 -8.58 9.41 18.85
C VAL A 182 -7.67 10.36 19.63
N VAL A 183 -6.54 10.75 19.03
CA VAL A 183 -5.60 11.68 19.65
C VAL A 183 -6.17 13.10 19.70
N ARG A 184 -6.81 13.59 18.64
CA ARG A 184 -7.16 15.00 18.47
C ARG A 184 -8.65 15.35 18.53
N ASP A 185 -9.52 14.46 18.03
CA ASP A 185 -10.94 14.76 17.85
C ASP A 185 -11.81 14.20 18.98
N GLY A 186 -11.43 13.04 19.52
CA GLY A 186 -12.24 12.35 20.52
C GLY A 186 -12.03 10.85 20.55
N THR A 187 -12.22 10.22 21.71
CA THR A 187 -12.43 8.77 21.79
C THR A 187 -13.58 8.34 20.90
N ILE A 188 -13.51 7.10 20.41
CA ILE A 188 -14.42 6.59 19.39
C ILE A 188 -15.19 5.35 19.85
N GLY A 189 -16.37 5.15 19.29
CA GLY A 189 -17.23 3.97 19.46
C GLY A 189 -17.85 3.56 18.13
N LEU A 190 -18.55 2.42 18.11
CA LEU A 190 -19.41 2.02 16.99
C LEU A 190 -20.87 2.31 17.31
N ASP A 191 -21.56 2.98 16.38
CA ASP A 191 -23.00 3.20 16.44
C ASP A 191 -23.79 1.93 16.02
N ALA A 192 -25.13 2.02 16.05
CA ALA A 192 -26.02 0.92 15.66
C ALA A 192 -25.87 0.47 14.20
N ASN A 193 -25.39 1.35 13.30
CA ASN A 193 -25.15 1.05 11.89
C ASN A 193 -23.72 0.52 11.64
N GLY A 194 -22.89 0.51 12.68
CA GLY A 194 -21.47 0.17 12.60
C GLY A 194 -20.59 1.31 12.10
N ASP A 195 -21.09 2.54 12.02
CA ASP A 195 -20.26 3.72 11.76
C ASP A 195 -19.51 4.13 13.03
N ILE A 196 -18.41 4.86 12.86
CA ILE A 196 -17.57 5.34 13.97
C ILE A 196 -18.14 6.68 14.47
N GLU A 197 -18.50 6.72 15.75
CA GLU A 197 -18.98 7.91 16.44
C GLU A 197 -17.99 8.38 17.51
N VAL A 198 -18.10 9.64 17.92
CA VAL A 198 -17.29 10.22 19.00
C VAL A 198 -17.98 9.96 20.34
N THR A 199 -17.27 9.39 21.29
CA THR A 199 -17.80 9.01 22.61
C THR A 199 -17.32 9.90 23.76
N GLY A 200 -16.41 10.83 23.50
CA GLY A 200 -15.85 11.74 24.52
C GLY A 200 -14.50 12.33 24.12
N PRO A 201 -13.87 13.13 25.01
CA PRO A 201 -12.62 13.84 24.75
C PRO A 201 -11.47 12.99 24.21
N GLY A 202 -10.65 13.58 23.35
CA GLY A 202 -9.47 12.94 22.74
C GLY A 202 -8.25 13.00 23.66
N LEU A 203 -7.17 12.29 23.31
CA LEU A 203 -5.97 12.23 24.15
C LEU A 203 -5.35 13.62 24.44
N VAL A 204 -5.31 14.48 23.42
CA VAL A 204 -4.75 15.84 23.57
C VAL A 204 -5.61 16.68 24.51
N GLU A 205 -6.93 16.62 24.37
CA GLU A 205 -7.86 17.35 25.23
C GLU A 205 -7.79 16.87 26.69
N VAL A 206 -7.71 15.55 26.89
CA VAL A 206 -7.54 14.94 28.22
C VAL A 206 -6.26 15.45 28.89
N LEU A 207 -5.16 15.57 28.16
CA LEU A 207 -3.84 15.95 28.70
C LEU A 207 -3.58 17.46 28.69
N GLU A 208 -4.42 18.24 28.01
CA GLU A 208 -4.26 19.68 27.82
C GLU A 208 -4.13 20.48 29.13
N PRO A 209 -4.92 20.22 30.20
CA PRO A 209 -4.83 20.98 31.44
C PRO A 209 -3.44 20.97 32.06
N VAL A 210 -2.72 19.84 31.96
CA VAL A 210 -1.35 19.72 32.44
C VAL A 210 -0.35 20.21 31.40
N ALA A 211 -0.56 19.90 30.12
CA ALA A 211 0.37 20.30 29.05
C ALA A 211 0.55 21.82 28.96
N ARG A 212 -0.51 22.59 29.19
CA ARG A 212 -0.47 24.07 29.23
C ARG A 212 0.38 24.64 30.37
N LEU A 213 0.66 23.86 31.43
CA LEU A 213 1.52 24.26 32.55
C LEU A 213 3.01 24.14 32.23
N GLY A 214 3.36 23.68 31.02
CA GLY A 214 4.73 23.53 30.55
C GLY A 214 5.32 22.14 30.82
N ARG A 215 6.43 21.86 30.10
CA ARG A 215 7.02 20.52 30.03
C ARG A 215 7.45 19.95 31.39
N ALA A 216 7.99 20.79 32.28
CA ALA A 216 8.40 20.34 33.61
C ALA A 216 7.22 19.83 34.46
N LYS A 217 6.07 20.52 34.42
CA LYS A 217 4.85 20.08 35.11
C LYS A 217 4.24 18.85 34.42
N PHE A 218 4.33 18.77 33.10
CA PHE A 218 3.93 17.58 32.34
C PHE A 218 4.77 16.34 32.71
N ASP A 219 6.09 16.47 32.81
CA ASP A 219 6.97 15.37 33.23
C ASP A 219 6.67 14.93 34.68
N LYS A 220 6.38 15.87 35.59
CA LYS A 220 5.90 15.56 36.95
C LYS A 220 4.54 14.85 36.94
N PHE A 221 3.63 15.20 36.05
CA PHE A 221 2.37 14.48 35.90
C PHE A 221 2.58 13.04 35.41
N LEU A 222 3.50 12.79 34.47
CA LEU A 222 3.84 11.42 34.06
C LEU A 222 4.43 10.61 35.24
N GLN A 223 5.20 11.24 36.13
CA GLN A 223 5.66 10.61 37.37
C GLN A 223 4.49 10.29 38.31
N TYR A 224 3.54 11.20 38.47
CA TYR A 224 2.31 10.95 39.25
C TYR A 224 1.51 9.77 38.69
N MET A 225 1.30 9.71 37.35
CA MET A 225 0.65 8.57 36.69
C MET A 225 1.39 7.26 36.96
N ALA A 226 2.72 7.29 36.89
CA ALA A 226 3.54 6.13 37.18
C ALA A 226 3.41 5.69 38.64
N ALA A 227 3.40 6.61 39.60
CA ALA A 227 3.22 6.33 41.01
C ALA A 227 1.85 5.72 41.33
N ARG A 228 0.76 6.25 40.75
CA ARG A 228 -0.60 5.68 40.89
C ARG A 228 -0.68 4.23 40.40
N ARG A 229 0.02 3.93 39.31
CA ARG A 229 0.09 2.57 38.77
C ARG A 229 1.01 1.67 39.61
N ALA A 230 2.16 2.17 40.04
CA ALA A 230 3.11 1.43 40.87
C ALA A 230 2.52 1.09 42.25
N GLN A 231 1.74 1.99 42.85
CA GLN A 231 0.99 1.73 44.09
C GLN A 231 0.06 0.53 43.94
N GLU A 232 -0.76 0.50 42.89
CA GLU A 232 -1.65 -0.63 42.60
C GLU A 232 -0.85 -1.92 42.38
N LEU A 233 0.25 -1.86 41.62
CA LEU A 233 1.10 -3.02 41.40
C LEU A 233 1.78 -3.51 42.69
N MET A 234 2.10 -2.61 43.62
CA MET A 234 2.68 -2.92 44.93
C MET A 234 1.66 -3.64 45.82
N GLU A 235 0.43 -3.15 45.87
CA GLU A 235 -0.69 -3.80 46.57
C GLU A 235 -0.97 -5.22 46.03
N GLN A 236 -0.76 -5.42 44.73
CA GLN A 236 -0.88 -6.72 44.07
C GLN A 236 0.37 -7.63 44.23
N GLY A 237 1.43 -7.16 44.89
CA GLY A 237 2.71 -7.90 45.02
C GLY A 237 3.48 -8.06 43.70
N ARG A 238 3.22 -7.21 42.71
CA ARG A 238 3.76 -7.28 41.34
C ARG A 238 4.76 -6.18 41.00
N GLU A 239 4.85 -5.13 41.81
CA GLU A 239 5.83 -4.05 41.66
C GLU A 239 7.24 -4.52 42.05
N LYS A 240 8.24 -4.21 41.22
CA LYS A 240 9.64 -4.64 41.42
C LYS A 240 10.68 -3.59 41.02
N LEU A 241 10.23 -2.42 40.60
CA LEU A 241 11.05 -1.30 40.15
C LEU A 241 11.02 -0.15 41.15
N PHE A 242 9.82 0.25 41.60
CA PHE A 242 9.66 1.41 42.50
C PHE A 242 9.57 0.99 43.96
N THR A 243 10.24 1.73 44.84
CA THR A 243 10.14 1.59 46.29
C THR A 243 8.90 2.32 46.85
N ASN A 244 8.44 1.96 48.05
CA ASN A 244 7.33 2.65 48.71
C ASN A 244 7.56 4.16 48.85
N ALA A 245 8.80 4.58 49.18
CA ALA A 245 9.15 5.99 49.31
C ALA A 245 9.08 6.75 47.97
N GLU A 246 9.49 6.12 46.87
CA GLU A 246 9.39 6.71 45.53
C GLU A 246 7.93 6.80 45.05
N ILE A 247 7.12 5.79 45.37
CA ILE A 247 5.67 5.81 45.10
C ILE A 247 5.03 6.97 45.87
N GLU A 248 5.28 7.07 47.18
CA GLU A 248 4.75 8.15 48.02
C GLU A 248 5.17 9.53 47.51
N ALA A 249 6.45 9.72 47.19
CA ALA A 249 6.95 10.97 46.61
C ALA A 249 6.25 11.34 45.29
N GLY A 250 6.00 10.35 44.43
CA GLY A 250 5.26 10.55 43.19
C GLY A 250 3.77 10.86 43.40
N LEU A 251 3.14 10.28 44.41
CA LEU A 251 1.74 10.56 44.77
C LEU A 251 1.57 11.99 45.33
N ASN A 252 2.51 12.45 46.15
CA ASN A 252 2.50 13.79 46.76
C ASN A 252 2.60 14.92 45.71
N LEU A 253 3.04 14.62 44.48
CA LEU A 253 3.04 15.60 43.38
C LEU A 253 1.65 16.16 43.07
N ALA A 254 0.57 15.43 43.38
CA ALA A 254 -0.79 15.92 43.19
C ALA A 254 -1.26 16.89 44.30
N GLU A 255 -0.66 16.86 45.49
CA GLU A 255 -0.93 17.85 46.55
C GLU A 255 -0.42 19.22 46.12
N GLU A 256 0.79 19.27 45.54
CA GLU A 256 1.36 20.48 44.96
C GLU A 256 0.67 20.91 43.65
N ASN A 257 -0.07 20.02 43.00
CA ASN A 257 -0.67 20.23 41.68
C ASN A 257 -2.06 19.57 41.60
N PRO A 258 -3.11 20.18 42.17
CA PRO A 258 -4.45 19.57 42.23
C PRO A 258 -5.04 19.19 40.85
N VAL A 259 -4.58 19.84 39.77
CA VAL A 259 -4.91 19.50 38.38
C VAL A 259 -4.50 18.07 38.01
N PHE A 260 -3.48 17.49 38.65
CA PHE A 260 -2.98 16.15 38.31
C PHE A 260 -4.01 15.06 38.59
N SER A 261 -4.64 15.05 39.78
CA SER A 261 -5.67 14.07 40.12
C SER A 261 -6.84 14.12 39.15
N ARG A 262 -7.36 15.33 38.88
CA ARG A 262 -8.47 15.52 37.92
C ARG A 262 -8.10 15.06 36.50
N THR A 263 -6.90 15.38 36.04
CA THR A 263 -6.42 14.97 34.71
C THR A 263 -6.23 13.45 34.64
N PHE A 264 -5.82 12.82 35.74
CA PHE A 264 -5.71 11.38 35.82
C PHE A 264 -7.08 10.68 35.78
N ASP A 265 -8.10 11.24 36.44
CA ASP A 265 -9.47 10.69 36.36
C ASP A 265 -10.02 10.76 34.92
N GLU A 266 -9.77 11.86 34.21
CA GLU A 266 -10.11 11.98 32.77
C GLU A 266 -9.33 10.98 31.89
N TRP A 267 -8.08 10.68 32.24
CA TRP A 267 -7.29 9.61 31.61
C TRP A 267 -7.88 8.21 31.85
N LEU A 268 -8.37 7.93 33.06
CA LEU A 268 -9.05 6.65 33.34
C LEU A 268 -10.35 6.55 32.51
N ALA A 269 -11.16 7.61 32.47
CA ALA A 269 -12.37 7.65 31.66
C ALA A 269 -12.08 7.51 30.16
N PHE A 270 -10.95 8.06 29.67
CA PHE A 270 -10.46 7.84 28.31
C PHE A 270 -10.16 6.36 28.05
N ASN A 271 -9.46 5.67 28.95
CA ASN A 271 -9.16 4.25 28.80
C ASN A 271 -10.43 3.40 28.80
N GLU A 272 -11.40 3.69 29.67
CA GLU A 272 -12.68 2.97 29.68
C GLU A 272 -13.41 3.08 28.34
N ARG A 273 -13.46 4.29 27.75
CA ARG A 273 -14.04 4.50 26.42
C ARG A 273 -13.32 3.67 25.35
N MET A 274 -11.98 3.64 25.39
CA MET A 274 -11.20 2.83 24.44
C MET A 274 -11.37 1.33 24.65
N ILE A 275 -11.49 0.85 25.89
CA ILE A 275 -11.78 -0.56 26.21
C ILE A 275 -13.15 -0.94 25.62
N ARG A 276 -14.17 -0.09 25.78
CA ARG A 276 -15.49 -0.31 25.15
C ARG A 276 -15.37 -0.42 23.63
N PHE A 277 -14.59 0.44 22.98
CA PHE A 277 -14.31 0.33 21.55
C PHE A 277 -13.63 -0.99 21.18
N TYR A 278 -12.67 -1.47 21.98
CA TYR A 278 -12.01 -2.75 21.76
C TYR A 278 -12.95 -3.94 21.92
N VAL A 279 -13.96 -3.86 22.78
CA VAL A 279 -15.04 -4.85 22.87
C VAL A 279 -15.95 -4.77 21.63
N GLN A 280 -16.41 -3.57 21.25
CA GLN A 280 -17.28 -3.36 20.09
C GLN A 280 -16.64 -3.81 18.76
N THR A 281 -15.31 -3.79 18.68
CA THR A 281 -14.55 -4.22 17.51
C THR A 281 -14.09 -5.67 17.56
N ASP A 282 -14.57 -6.46 18.53
CA ASP A 282 -14.24 -7.88 18.69
C ASP A 282 -12.72 -8.13 18.91
N LEU A 283 -11.98 -7.15 19.45
CA LEU A 283 -10.55 -7.30 19.79
C LEU A 283 -10.39 -8.10 21.09
N ILE A 284 -11.16 -7.74 22.11
CA ILE A 284 -11.25 -8.40 23.42
C ILE A 284 -12.70 -8.78 23.72
N THR A 285 -12.91 -9.82 24.52
CA THR A 285 -14.27 -10.20 24.95
C THR A 285 -14.76 -9.27 26.07
N PRO A 286 -16.08 -9.19 26.31
CA PRO A 286 -16.62 -8.49 27.49
C PRO A 286 -16.00 -8.98 28.79
N ASP A 287 -15.83 -10.30 28.96
CA ASP A 287 -15.24 -10.88 30.17
C ASP A 287 -13.76 -10.49 30.33
N MET A 288 -13.00 -10.46 29.23
CA MET A 288 -11.61 -9.98 29.24
C MET A 288 -11.53 -8.50 29.61
N ALA A 289 -12.49 -7.69 29.15
CA ALA A 289 -12.56 -6.27 29.50
C ALA A 289 -12.90 -6.07 30.98
N ALA A 290 -13.87 -6.82 31.52
CA ALA A 290 -14.23 -6.78 32.93
C ALA A 290 -13.05 -7.18 33.83
N ALA A 291 -12.42 -8.32 33.52
CA ALA A 291 -11.23 -8.80 34.25
C ALA A 291 -10.05 -7.80 34.14
N PHE A 292 -9.86 -7.18 32.98
CA PHE A 292 -8.82 -6.18 32.79
C PHE A 292 -9.07 -4.94 33.65
N SER A 293 -10.29 -4.41 33.66
CA SER A 293 -10.67 -3.25 34.46
C SER A 293 -10.58 -3.53 35.97
N GLU A 294 -10.91 -4.75 36.41
CA GLU A 294 -10.80 -5.15 37.80
C GLU A 294 -9.34 -5.22 38.28
N ALA A 295 -8.46 -5.81 37.47
CA ALA A 295 -7.04 -5.99 37.79
C ALA A 295 -6.16 -4.75 37.52
N ASN A 296 -6.68 -3.74 36.82
CA ASN A 296 -5.93 -2.55 36.39
C ASN A 296 -6.77 -1.27 36.52
N ARG A 297 -7.16 -0.94 37.75
CA ARG A 297 -7.95 0.26 38.10
C ARG A 297 -7.21 1.55 37.78
N ASN A 298 -5.87 1.56 37.91
CA ASN A 298 -5.02 2.71 37.59
C ASN A 298 -4.20 2.46 36.30
N TYR A 299 -4.81 1.90 35.24
CA TYR A 299 -4.06 1.45 34.05
C TYR A 299 -3.23 2.55 33.38
N VAL A 300 -1.93 2.25 33.22
CA VAL A 300 -0.94 3.04 32.47
C VAL A 300 0.04 2.07 31.78
N PRO A 301 0.37 2.25 30.48
CA PRO A 301 1.25 1.30 29.76
C PRO A 301 2.74 1.44 30.17
N PHE A 302 3.27 0.43 30.87
CA PHE A 302 4.68 0.34 31.29
C PHE A 302 5.50 -0.58 30.37
N HIS A 303 5.78 -0.16 29.12
CA HIS A 303 6.74 -0.87 28.26
C HIS A 303 8.18 -0.58 28.70
N ARG A 304 9.04 -1.61 28.69
CA ARG A 304 10.45 -1.51 29.09
C ARG A 304 11.36 -1.17 27.91
N VAL A 305 12.54 -0.62 28.20
CA VAL A 305 13.51 -0.20 27.17
C VAL A 305 14.10 -1.38 26.39
N VAL A 306 14.32 -2.54 27.03
CA VAL A 306 14.97 -3.72 26.41
C VAL A 306 14.01 -4.56 25.57
N GLU A 307 12.74 -4.70 25.99
CA GLU A 307 11.70 -5.44 25.25
C GLU A 307 11.50 -4.90 23.82
N VAL A 308 11.72 -3.60 23.61
CA VAL A 308 11.62 -2.95 22.29
C VAL A 308 12.81 -3.26 21.38
N LEU A 309 13.99 -3.49 21.96
CA LEU A 309 15.23 -3.79 21.23
C LEU A 309 15.33 -5.27 20.83
N GLU A 310 14.86 -6.19 21.68
CA GLU A 310 14.93 -7.64 21.41
C GLU A 310 13.79 -8.15 20.52
N ASP A 311 12.56 -7.62 20.64
CA ASP A 311 11.43 -8.13 19.86
C ASP A 311 11.41 -7.66 18.41
N GLY A 312 12.26 -6.71 18.00
CA GLY A 312 12.39 -6.26 16.61
C GLY A 312 11.08 -5.82 15.94
N GLY A 313 10.01 -5.56 16.71
CA GLY A 313 8.65 -5.29 16.20
C GLY A 313 7.83 -6.52 15.81
N LYS A 314 8.22 -7.75 16.19
CA LYS A 314 7.37 -8.95 16.05
C LYS A 314 6.29 -8.93 17.13
N VAL A 315 5.13 -8.39 16.77
CA VAL A 315 3.93 -8.41 17.61
C VAL A 315 3.40 -9.84 17.72
N ARG A 316 3.66 -10.54 18.84
CA ARG A 316 2.84 -11.68 19.28
C ARG A 316 1.41 -11.19 19.54
N GLY A 317 0.42 -12.06 19.29
CA GLY A 317 -1.00 -11.71 19.16
C GLY A 317 -1.59 -10.84 20.30
N PRO A 318 -2.66 -10.07 20.01
CA PRO A 318 -3.16 -9.00 20.87
C PRO A 318 -3.57 -9.44 22.29
N SER A 319 -4.04 -10.67 22.49
CA SER A 319 -4.39 -11.20 23.81
C SER A 319 -3.18 -11.34 24.73
N GLY A 320 -1.98 -11.65 24.22
CA GLY A 320 -0.79 -11.80 25.06
C GLY A 320 -0.29 -10.47 25.65
N ARG A 321 -0.64 -9.33 25.02
CA ARG A 321 -0.09 -8.02 25.37
C ARG A 321 -0.87 -7.29 26.47
N PHE A 322 -2.17 -7.55 26.60
CA PHE A 322 -2.98 -7.01 27.71
C PHE A 322 -2.65 -7.66 29.06
N PHE A 323 -2.11 -8.89 29.06
CA PHE A 323 -1.96 -9.70 30.29
C PHE A 323 -0.51 -10.08 30.64
N LYS A 324 0.49 -9.89 29.74
CA LYS A 324 1.91 -10.14 30.04
C LYS A 324 2.64 -8.85 30.41
N LEU A 325 2.40 -8.36 31.62
CA LEU A 325 3.37 -7.50 32.31
C LEU A 325 3.95 -8.33 33.44
N THR A 326 5.04 -9.04 33.16
CA THR A 326 5.84 -9.69 34.20
C THR A 326 6.69 -8.62 34.88
N GLY A 327 6.50 -8.45 36.19
CA GLY A 327 7.29 -7.52 37.00
C GLY A 327 8.78 -7.88 36.93
N GLY A 328 9.56 -7.02 36.29
CA GLY A 328 11.02 -7.00 36.28
C GLY A 328 11.57 -5.69 36.89
N GLY A 329 12.86 -5.66 37.22
CA GLY A 329 13.53 -4.49 37.82
C GLY A 329 14.11 -3.47 36.82
N GLN A 330 13.84 -3.62 35.51
CA GLN A 330 14.37 -2.69 34.48
C GLN A 330 13.55 -1.40 34.36
N ASN A 331 14.21 -0.30 33.98
CA ASN A 331 13.59 1.00 33.76
C ASN A 331 12.45 0.97 32.74
N VAL A 332 11.37 1.69 33.07
CA VAL A 332 10.26 1.95 32.14
C VAL A 332 10.72 2.98 31.11
N ARG A 333 10.34 2.77 29.84
CA ARG A 333 10.54 3.76 28.77
C ARG A 333 9.67 5.00 29.03
N ASP A 334 9.95 6.11 28.35
CA ASP A 334 9.12 7.32 28.41
C ASP A 334 7.61 7.01 28.33
N LEU A 335 6.88 7.41 29.37
CA LEU A 335 5.47 7.06 29.53
C LEU A 335 4.58 7.69 28.45
N GLY A 336 4.90 8.92 28.02
CA GLY A 336 4.18 9.59 26.93
C GLY A 336 4.35 8.86 25.60
N VAL A 337 5.56 8.35 25.33
CA VAL A 337 5.82 7.47 24.17
C VAL A 337 5.01 6.18 24.28
N ASN A 338 5.02 5.53 25.45
CA ASN A 338 4.29 4.28 25.68
C ASN A 338 2.78 4.44 25.46
N ILE A 339 2.18 5.53 25.93
CA ILE A 339 0.76 5.85 25.74
C ILE A 339 0.43 5.95 24.25
N VAL A 340 1.18 6.78 23.51
CA VAL A 340 0.94 7.05 22.09
C VAL A 340 1.15 5.79 21.24
N GLU A 341 2.21 5.02 21.48
CA GLU A 341 2.49 3.79 20.74
C GLU A 341 1.48 2.68 21.05
N SER A 342 1.09 2.50 22.32
CA SER A 342 0.08 1.51 22.72
C SER A 342 -1.26 1.80 22.06
N LEU A 343 -1.68 3.07 22.09
CA LEU A 343 -2.91 3.51 21.48
C LEU A 343 -2.90 3.26 19.96
N ALA A 344 -1.81 3.61 19.28
CA ALA A 344 -1.65 3.38 17.84
C ALA A 344 -1.78 1.89 17.47
N VAL A 345 -1.10 1.00 18.21
CA VAL A 345 -1.18 -0.43 17.93
C VAL A 345 -2.55 -0.99 18.24
N ASN A 346 -3.19 -0.59 19.33
CA ASN A 346 -4.50 -1.08 19.72
C ASN A 346 -5.60 -0.61 18.77
N VAL A 347 -5.58 0.63 18.30
CA VAL A 347 -6.51 1.13 17.27
C VAL A 347 -6.37 0.33 15.98
N ARG A 348 -5.14 0.09 15.52
CA ARG A 348 -4.90 -0.76 14.34
C ARG A 348 -5.41 -2.19 14.55
N ALA A 349 -5.13 -2.78 15.70
CA ALA A 349 -5.57 -4.14 16.04
C ALA A 349 -7.09 -4.24 16.11
N ALA A 350 -7.77 -3.23 16.66
CA ALA A 350 -9.23 -3.13 16.72
C ALA A 350 -9.85 -3.10 15.32
N MET A 351 -9.30 -2.32 14.39
CA MET A 351 -9.80 -2.30 13.00
C MET A 351 -9.62 -3.67 12.31
N VAL A 352 -8.47 -4.32 12.50
CA VAL A 352 -8.22 -5.67 11.96
C VAL A 352 -9.15 -6.70 12.60
N ALA A 353 -9.36 -6.64 13.92
CA ALA A 353 -10.26 -7.53 14.64
C ALA A 353 -11.69 -7.39 14.13
N ARG A 354 -12.18 -6.16 13.94
CA ARG A 354 -13.51 -5.90 13.37
C ARG A 354 -13.68 -6.55 12.00
N ALA A 355 -12.73 -6.34 11.09
CA ALA A 355 -12.76 -6.91 9.74
C ALA A 355 -12.73 -8.46 9.78
N LYS A 356 -11.85 -9.01 10.61
CA LYS A 356 -11.64 -10.45 10.79
C LYS A 356 -12.86 -11.14 11.39
N SER A 357 -13.44 -10.59 12.44
CA SER A 357 -14.62 -11.13 13.11
C SER A 357 -15.85 -11.10 12.20
N LEU A 358 -15.99 -10.08 11.35
CA LEU A 358 -17.01 -10.07 10.31
C LEU A 358 -16.76 -11.15 9.23
N MET A 359 -15.51 -11.35 8.81
CA MET A 359 -15.14 -12.39 7.85
C MET A 359 -15.50 -13.80 8.38
N TYR A 360 -15.10 -14.12 9.61
CA TYR A 360 -15.41 -15.43 10.21
C TYR A 360 -16.91 -15.58 10.50
N ARG A 361 -17.63 -14.51 10.84
CA ARG A 361 -19.10 -14.54 10.90
C ARG A 361 -19.72 -14.94 9.56
N ASN A 362 -19.27 -14.32 8.47
CA ASN A 362 -19.74 -14.67 7.13
C ASN A 362 -19.42 -16.12 6.78
N ILE A 363 -18.19 -16.59 7.05
CA ILE A 363 -17.78 -17.98 6.86
C ILE A 363 -18.70 -18.94 7.64
N MET A 364 -19.01 -18.63 8.90
CA MET A 364 -19.87 -19.48 9.72
C MET A 364 -21.34 -19.48 9.30
N SER A 365 -21.80 -18.44 8.60
CA SER A 365 -23.21 -18.30 8.22
C SER A 365 -23.54 -18.89 6.85
N SER A 366 -22.61 -19.58 6.20
CA SER A 366 -22.76 -20.08 4.82
C SER A 366 -22.14 -21.44 4.67
N ASP A 367 -22.85 -22.31 3.94
CA ASP A 367 -22.41 -23.67 3.62
C ASP A 367 -21.10 -23.67 2.82
N ASP A 368 -20.92 -22.68 1.93
CA ASP A 368 -19.68 -22.49 1.16
C ASP A 368 -18.51 -21.96 2.02
N GLY A 369 -18.78 -21.50 3.24
CA GLY A 369 -17.75 -21.04 4.18
C GLY A 369 -16.76 -22.14 4.58
N ALA A 370 -17.20 -23.40 4.60
CA ALA A 370 -16.39 -24.56 4.95
C ALA A 370 -15.21 -24.81 3.99
N LEU A 371 -15.25 -24.19 2.79
CA LEU A 371 -14.14 -24.16 1.82
C LEU A 371 -12.94 -23.37 2.35
N PHE A 372 -13.17 -22.36 3.19
CA PHE A 372 -12.14 -21.42 3.63
C PHE A 372 -11.61 -21.74 5.02
N ALA A 373 -12.51 -21.95 5.97
CA ALA A 373 -12.15 -22.29 7.34
C ALA A 373 -13.24 -23.10 8.01
N ALA A 374 -12.86 -24.01 8.90
CA ALA A 374 -13.79 -24.75 9.73
C ALA A 374 -13.58 -24.42 11.20
N ARG A 375 -14.68 -24.31 11.95
CA ARG A 375 -14.61 -24.06 13.39
C ARG A 375 -14.04 -25.30 14.08
N LEU A 376 -13.05 -25.12 14.93
CA LEU A 376 -12.57 -26.17 15.81
C LEU A 376 -13.53 -26.31 17.01
N ALA A 377 -13.93 -27.56 17.29
CA ALA A 377 -14.65 -27.86 18.52
C ALA A 377 -13.78 -27.48 19.73
N PRO A 378 -14.35 -26.99 20.85
CA PRO A 378 -13.61 -26.71 22.08
C PRO A 378 -12.78 -27.90 22.60
N ASP A 379 -13.09 -29.09 22.09
CA ASP A 379 -12.61 -30.38 22.58
C ASP A 379 -11.44 -30.94 21.74
N SER A 380 -10.97 -30.22 20.71
CA SER A 380 -9.79 -30.61 19.92
C SER A 380 -8.55 -30.58 20.81
N HIS A 381 -8.33 -31.71 21.48
CA HIS A 381 -7.37 -32.00 22.54
C HIS A 381 -7.14 -30.82 23.49
N LYS A 382 -7.81 -30.84 24.65
CA LYS A 382 -7.21 -30.27 25.85
C LYS A 382 -5.83 -30.88 25.97
N VAL A 383 -4.78 -30.13 25.64
CA VAL A 383 -3.46 -30.45 26.19
C VAL A 383 -3.67 -30.22 27.68
N ARG A 384 -3.99 -31.29 28.41
CA ARG A 384 -3.70 -31.35 29.83
C ARG A 384 -2.19 -31.29 29.88
N VAL A 385 -1.63 -30.08 29.83
CA VAL A 385 -0.26 -29.90 30.26
C VAL A 385 -0.34 -30.31 31.71
N ALA A 386 0.20 -31.48 32.05
CA ALA A 386 0.29 -31.89 33.43
C ALA A 386 0.98 -30.72 34.15
N VAL A 387 0.40 -30.22 35.25
CA VAL A 387 0.96 -29.10 36.00
C VAL A 387 2.45 -29.37 36.29
N LYS A 388 2.77 -30.64 36.51
CA LYS A 388 4.10 -31.25 36.51
C LYS A 388 4.99 -30.93 35.30
N GLU A 389 4.58 -31.21 34.06
CA GLU A 389 5.37 -30.91 32.86
C GLU A 389 5.58 -29.40 32.65
N MET A 390 4.62 -28.58 33.08
CA MET A 390 4.75 -27.12 33.06
C MET A 390 5.76 -26.65 34.11
N ALA A 391 5.67 -27.17 35.34
CA ALA A 391 6.60 -26.93 36.40
C ALA A 391 8.02 -27.39 36.01
N ASP A 392 8.18 -28.55 35.37
CA ASP A 392 9.45 -29.07 34.87
C ASP A 392 10.10 -28.15 33.82
N LYS A 393 9.32 -27.58 32.89
CA LYS A 393 9.82 -26.60 31.90
C LYS A 393 10.18 -25.25 32.54
N VAL A 394 9.40 -24.79 33.51
CA VAL A 394 9.70 -23.58 34.29
C VAL A 394 11.00 -23.79 35.07
N ILE A 395 11.15 -24.93 35.76
CA ILE A 395 12.36 -25.32 36.48
C ILE A 395 13.57 -25.42 35.54
N ALA A 396 13.43 -26.04 34.36
CA ALA A 396 14.50 -26.14 33.38
C ALA A 396 14.94 -24.75 32.86
N THR A 397 13.98 -23.83 32.69
CA THR A 397 14.25 -22.44 32.27
C THR A 397 14.88 -21.63 33.40
N MET A 398 14.45 -21.81 34.64
CA MET A 398 15.03 -21.16 35.83
C MET A 398 16.46 -21.66 36.12
N ARG A 399 16.72 -22.96 35.93
CA ARG A 399 18.08 -23.52 35.96
C ARG A 399 18.97 -22.97 34.85
N ALA A 400 18.46 -22.84 33.63
CA ALA A 400 19.19 -22.26 32.50
C ALA A 400 19.51 -20.76 32.70
N LEU A 401 18.74 -20.07 33.55
CA LEU A 401 18.91 -18.65 33.89
C LEU A 401 19.63 -18.43 35.24
N GLY A 402 20.02 -19.48 35.96
CA GLY A 402 20.74 -19.39 37.23
C GLY A 402 19.91 -18.90 38.42
N ILE A 403 18.60 -19.17 38.45
CA ILE A 403 17.67 -18.66 39.48
C ILE A 403 17.28 -19.80 40.44
N SER A 404 17.47 -19.62 41.75
CA SER A 404 16.98 -20.50 42.84
C SER A 404 15.88 -19.82 43.69
N ILE A 405 15.02 -20.60 44.35
CA ILE A 405 13.90 -20.13 45.19
C ILE A 405 14.06 -20.73 46.58
N SER A 406 13.91 -19.94 47.66
CA SER A 406 13.82 -20.44 49.04
C SER A 406 12.38 -20.35 49.57
N SER A 407 12.09 -21.08 50.64
CA SER A 407 10.78 -21.12 51.31
C SER A 407 10.33 -19.77 51.92
N GLY A 408 11.20 -18.74 51.91
CA GLY A 408 10.90 -17.37 52.33
C GLY A 408 10.73 -16.35 51.20
N GLY A 409 10.80 -16.75 49.92
CA GLY A 409 10.69 -15.85 48.77
C GLY A 409 11.87 -15.92 47.79
N MET A 410 11.81 -15.14 46.70
CA MET A 410 12.87 -15.10 45.68
C MET A 410 14.16 -14.48 46.24
N VAL A 411 15.28 -15.20 46.17
CA VAL A 411 16.62 -14.70 46.51
C VAL A 411 17.49 -14.74 45.25
N PHE A 412 18.10 -13.61 44.90
CA PHE A 412 19.08 -13.54 43.82
C PHE A 412 20.50 -13.58 44.39
N GLY A 413 21.32 -14.54 43.94
CA GLY A 413 22.78 -14.46 44.03
C GLY A 413 23.49 -15.10 45.24
N ASP A 414 22.86 -16.02 45.98
CA ASP A 414 23.55 -16.79 47.03
C ASP A 414 23.93 -18.22 46.55
N PRO A 415 25.23 -18.53 46.36
CA PRO A 415 25.71 -19.85 45.94
C PRO A 415 25.48 -20.96 46.99
N ASN A 416 25.15 -20.61 48.23
CA ASN A 416 24.99 -21.55 49.35
C ASN A 416 23.53 -21.72 49.82
N ALA A 417 22.55 -21.12 49.13
CA ALA A 417 21.14 -21.33 49.46
C ALA A 417 20.70 -22.75 49.05
N ASP A 418 20.16 -23.51 50.02
CA ASP A 418 19.65 -24.87 49.82
C ASP A 418 18.73 -24.93 48.59
N THR A 419 19.13 -25.72 47.60
CA THR A 419 18.49 -25.79 46.30
C THR A 419 17.20 -26.61 46.41
N ILE A 420 16.06 -25.96 46.69
CA ILE A 420 14.77 -26.65 46.58
C ILE A 420 14.36 -26.64 45.10
N VAL A 421 14.36 -27.83 44.50
CA VAL A 421 13.87 -28.07 43.14
C VAL A 421 12.76 -29.12 43.18
N ASP A 422 11.78 -28.93 44.08
CA ASP A 422 10.63 -29.82 44.13
C ASP A 422 9.49 -29.27 43.27
N VAL A 423 9.06 -30.11 42.33
CA VAL A 423 8.01 -29.84 41.36
C VAL A 423 6.69 -29.47 42.05
N LYS A 424 6.45 -30.01 43.25
CA LYS A 424 5.21 -29.81 44.03
C LYS A 424 4.97 -28.38 44.51
N ASP A 425 6.02 -27.60 44.76
CA ASP A 425 5.87 -26.22 45.25
C ASP A 425 5.56 -25.25 44.10
N VAL A 426 6.08 -25.53 42.90
CA VAL A 426 5.72 -24.81 41.67
C VAL A 426 4.30 -25.18 41.22
N GLU A 427 3.90 -26.45 41.37
CA GLU A 427 2.52 -26.90 41.13
C GLU A 427 1.50 -26.12 41.98
N LYS A 428 1.74 -25.95 43.28
CA LYS A 428 0.85 -25.19 44.19
C LYS A 428 0.66 -23.71 43.80
N ILE A 429 1.70 -23.05 43.30
CA ILE A 429 1.62 -21.64 42.87
C ILE A 429 0.81 -21.50 41.56
N ILE A 430 0.94 -22.47 40.66
CA ILE A 430 0.15 -22.54 39.42
C ILE A 430 -1.31 -22.87 39.75
N GLU A 431 -1.56 -23.75 40.72
CA GLU A 431 -2.91 -24.14 41.16
C GLU A 431 -3.63 -23.06 41.97
N ALA A 432 -2.92 -22.24 42.76
CA ALA A 432 -3.51 -21.18 43.59
C ALA A 432 -3.93 -19.92 42.79
N SER A 433 -3.64 -19.87 41.49
CA SER A 433 -3.92 -18.72 40.63
C SER A 433 -4.97 -19.06 39.58
N ASP A 434 -6.25 -18.86 39.91
CA ASP A 434 -7.39 -19.02 38.98
C ASP A 434 -7.22 -18.18 37.70
N PHE A 435 -6.53 -17.04 37.79
CA PHE A 435 -6.19 -16.19 36.66
C PHE A 435 -5.12 -16.83 35.74
N LEU A 436 -4.02 -17.38 36.30
CA LEU A 436 -2.96 -18.00 35.49
C LEU A 436 -3.44 -19.31 34.87
N THR A 437 -4.20 -20.13 35.59
CA THR A 437 -4.84 -21.32 35.00
C THR A 437 -5.81 -20.91 33.91
N THR A 438 -6.67 -19.91 34.11
CA THR A 438 -7.65 -19.50 33.09
C THR A 438 -6.97 -18.90 31.84
N VAL A 439 -5.99 -18.02 31.99
CA VAL A 439 -5.30 -17.36 30.86
C VAL A 439 -4.42 -18.35 30.07
N TRP A 440 -3.81 -19.34 30.73
CA TRP A 440 -2.91 -20.31 30.09
C TRP A 440 -3.59 -21.60 29.64
N GLN A 441 -4.76 -21.95 30.20
CA GLN A 441 -5.57 -23.11 29.79
C GLN A 441 -6.65 -22.74 28.75
N HIS A 442 -7.23 -21.53 28.77
CA HIS A 442 -8.34 -21.15 27.88
C HIS A 442 -7.95 -20.34 26.63
N ASN A 443 -6.65 -20.15 26.36
CA ASN A 443 -6.19 -19.35 25.22
C ASN A 443 -5.05 -20.00 24.40
N GLN A 444 -4.76 -21.29 24.62
CA GLN A 444 -3.82 -21.99 23.76
C GLN A 444 -4.46 -22.24 22.40
N VAL A 445 -3.77 -21.84 21.34
CA VAL A 445 -4.19 -22.18 19.97
C VAL A 445 -4.19 -23.71 19.88
N PRO A 446 -5.33 -24.35 19.57
CA PRO A 446 -5.36 -25.79 19.38
C PRO A 446 -4.31 -26.19 18.35
N SER A 447 -3.37 -27.07 18.71
CA SER A 447 -2.36 -27.55 17.77
C SER A 447 -2.94 -28.70 16.96
N THR A 448 -3.16 -28.46 15.68
CA THR A 448 -3.50 -29.50 14.70
C THR A 448 -2.23 -29.92 13.96
N ALA A 449 -2.09 -31.21 13.65
CA ALA A 449 -0.94 -31.72 12.90
C ALA A 449 -1.02 -31.22 11.43
N GLY A 450 -0.36 -30.10 11.14
CA GLY A 450 -0.12 -29.64 9.77
C GLY A 450 -1.04 -28.54 9.21
N THR A 451 -1.94 -27.95 10.01
CA THR A 451 -2.91 -26.94 9.52
C THR A 451 -2.80 -25.61 10.26
N TYR A 452 -3.00 -24.49 9.54
CA TYR A 452 -2.95 -23.15 10.14
C TYR A 452 -4.23 -22.90 10.94
N VAL A 453 -4.08 -22.66 12.25
CA VAL A 453 -5.18 -22.33 13.14
C VAL A 453 -5.14 -20.85 13.46
N ASP A 454 -6.29 -20.21 13.26
CA ASP A 454 -6.50 -18.81 13.55
C ASP A 454 -7.63 -18.62 14.57
N SER A 455 -7.78 -17.42 15.14
CA SER A 455 -8.84 -17.12 16.09
C SER A 455 -9.50 -15.76 15.86
N ALA A 456 -10.79 -15.69 16.14
CA ALA A 456 -11.58 -14.45 16.11
C ALA A 456 -12.63 -14.48 17.24
N ILE A 457 -13.10 -13.30 17.67
CA ILE A 457 -14.25 -13.24 18.55
C ILE A 457 -15.50 -13.23 17.68
N VAL A 458 -16.40 -14.18 17.93
CA VAL A 458 -17.66 -14.30 17.21
C VAL A 458 -18.75 -14.51 18.25
N SER A 459 -19.75 -13.62 18.25
CA SER A 459 -20.83 -13.62 19.24
C SER A 459 -20.32 -13.53 20.68
N GLY A 460 -19.35 -12.64 20.94
CA GLY A 460 -18.80 -12.37 22.28
C GLY A 460 -17.79 -13.39 22.80
N GLN A 461 -17.59 -14.52 22.11
CA GLN A 461 -16.67 -15.58 22.54
C GLN A 461 -15.51 -15.76 21.55
N ARG A 462 -14.30 -16.02 22.07
CA ARG A 462 -13.15 -16.41 21.25
C ARG A 462 -13.41 -17.78 20.64
N ARG A 463 -13.35 -17.88 19.31
CA ARG A 463 -13.46 -19.13 18.56
C ARG A 463 -12.21 -19.37 17.75
N TYR A 464 -11.82 -20.64 17.62
CA TYR A 464 -10.69 -21.09 16.83
C TYR A 464 -11.17 -21.71 15.52
N PHE A 465 -10.41 -21.45 14.45
CA PHE A 465 -10.73 -21.87 13.10
C PHE A 465 -9.51 -22.52 12.48
N GLU A 466 -9.67 -23.73 11.96
CA GLU A 466 -8.72 -24.37 11.07
C GLU A 466 -8.92 -23.78 9.68
N VAL A 467 -7.95 -22.98 9.23
CA VAL A 467 -8.01 -22.30 7.93
C VAL A 467 -7.47 -23.26 6.87
N LYS A 468 -8.33 -23.61 5.91
CA LYS A 468 -8.04 -24.59 4.86
C LYS A 468 -7.48 -23.93 3.60
N ASP A 469 -7.91 -22.70 3.32
CA ASP A 469 -7.57 -21.99 2.09
C ASP A 469 -6.16 -21.35 2.16
N PRO A 470 -5.20 -21.76 1.32
CA PRO A 470 -3.83 -21.22 1.32
C PRO A 470 -3.73 -19.72 1.01
N LEU A 471 -4.64 -19.18 0.20
CA LEU A 471 -4.67 -17.74 -0.10
C LEU A 471 -5.06 -16.96 1.17
N LEU A 472 -6.00 -17.46 1.94
CA LEU A 472 -6.45 -16.92 3.21
C LEU A 472 -5.38 -17.10 4.29
N VAL A 473 -4.70 -18.26 4.36
CA VAL A 473 -3.54 -18.46 5.23
C VAL A 473 -2.43 -17.45 4.90
N ASP A 474 -2.12 -17.25 3.62
CA ASP A 474 -1.12 -16.29 3.16
C ASP A 474 -1.50 -14.83 3.53
N MET A 475 -2.77 -14.46 3.44
CA MET A 475 -3.26 -13.16 3.92
C MET A 475 -3.10 -13.02 5.44
N LEU A 476 -3.58 -14.00 6.21
CA LEU A 476 -3.65 -13.95 7.67
C LEU A 476 -2.26 -13.98 8.33
N THR A 477 -1.35 -14.81 7.81
CA THR A 477 0.04 -14.89 8.29
C THR A 477 0.85 -13.63 8.00
N LYS A 478 0.50 -12.88 6.95
CA LYS A 478 1.21 -11.67 6.51
C LYS A 478 0.48 -10.36 6.83
N LEU A 479 -0.53 -10.39 7.71
CA LEU A 479 -1.12 -9.16 8.27
C LEU A 479 -0.07 -8.25 8.94
N HIS A 480 1.01 -8.86 9.44
CA HIS A 480 2.22 -8.18 9.93
C HIS A 480 3.40 -8.45 9.00
N GLN A 481 4.11 -7.40 8.58
CA GLN A 481 5.23 -7.55 7.67
C GLN A 481 6.52 -7.95 8.38
N PRO A 482 7.31 -8.89 7.81
CA PRO A 482 8.66 -9.14 8.27
C PRO A 482 9.58 -7.95 7.97
N ARG A 483 10.44 -7.59 8.92
CA ARG A 483 11.54 -6.63 8.70
C ARG A 483 12.78 -7.38 8.21
N PHE A 484 13.45 -6.84 7.18
CA PHE A 484 14.71 -7.36 6.69
C PHE A 484 15.86 -6.91 7.60
N THR A 485 16.66 -7.85 8.11
CA THR A 485 17.88 -7.60 8.91
C THR A 485 19.14 -7.96 8.10
N GLY A 486 20.28 -7.27 8.33
CA GLY A 486 21.56 -7.55 7.67
C GLY A 486 22.07 -6.48 6.68
N ALA A 487 23.17 -6.75 5.96
CA ALA A 487 23.83 -5.81 5.03
C ALA A 487 22.95 -5.40 3.83
N GLY A 488 22.21 -6.36 3.23
CA GLY A 488 21.18 -6.06 2.24
C GLY A 488 20.05 -5.17 2.80
N GLY A 489 19.75 -5.31 4.10
CA GLY A 489 18.82 -4.45 4.82
C GLY A 489 19.27 -2.97 4.88
N LYS A 490 20.58 -2.70 5.00
CA LYS A 490 21.13 -1.33 5.00
C LYS A 490 20.96 -0.64 3.64
N PHE A 491 21.28 -1.32 2.53
CA PHE A 491 21.05 -0.79 1.19
C PHE A 491 19.56 -0.50 0.94
N ILE A 492 18.68 -1.42 1.34
CA ILE A 492 17.23 -1.23 1.25
C ILE A 492 16.79 -0.03 2.10
N ALA A 493 17.32 0.13 3.31
CA ALA A 493 16.99 1.26 4.18
C ALA A 493 17.38 2.61 3.58
N VAL A 494 18.60 2.71 3.02
CA VAL A 494 19.06 3.91 2.29
C VAL A 494 18.20 4.16 1.07
N SER A 495 17.94 3.13 0.27
CA SER A 495 17.10 3.24 -0.93
C SER A 495 15.68 3.71 -0.60
N ARG A 496 15.07 3.20 0.48
CA ARG A 496 13.77 3.68 0.99
C ARG A 496 13.84 5.13 1.45
N TRP A 497 14.92 5.53 2.12
CA TRP A 497 15.12 6.92 2.52
C TRP A 497 15.23 7.84 1.30
N VAL A 498 16.07 7.51 0.32
CA VAL A 498 16.23 8.25 -0.94
C VAL A 498 14.88 8.34 -1.68
N LYS A 499 14.20 7.20 -1.87
CA LYS A 499 12.88 7.16 -2.51
C LYS A 499 11.90 8.09 -1.80
N ARG A 500 11.82 8.04 -0.46
CA ARG A 500 10.92 8.91 0.31
C ARG A 500 11.28 10.37 0.15
N PHE A 501 12.56 10.71 0.24
CA PHE A 501 13.05 12.06 0.03
C PHE A 501 12.66 12.58 -1.36
N MET A 502 12.97 11.83 -2.43
CA MET A 502 12.60 12.15 -3.82
C MET A 502 11.10 12.33 -4.00
N THR A 503 10.29 11.36 -3.54
CA THR A 503 8.84 11.48 -3.68
C THR A 503 8.30 12.69 -2.93
N ARG A 504 8.85 13.00 -1.75
CA ARG A 504 8.43 14.14 -0.94
C ARG A 504 8.79 15.47 -1.62
N THR A 505 10.02 15.63 -2.10
CA THR A 505 10.44 16.87 -2.80
C THR A 505 9.62 17.11 -4.07
N VAL A 506 9.24 16.05 -4.80
CA VAL A 506 8.32 16.15 -5.93
C VAL A 506 6.91 16.53 -5.45
N THR A 507 6.33 15.81 -4.49
CA THR A 507 4.93 15.99 -4.06
C THR A 507 4.66 17.31 -3.34
N LEU A 508 5.70 17.94 -2.79
CA LEU A 508 5.61 19.23 -2.11
C LEU A 508 5.88 20.42 -3.03
N GLY A 509 6.31 20.19 -4.27
CA GLY A 509 6.48 21.26 -5.26
C GLY A 509 5.13 21.84 -5.66
N VAL A 510 5.02 23.17 -5.74
CA VAL A 510 3.74 23.82 -6.07
C VAL A 510 3.29 23.44 -7.49
N GLN A 511 4.24 23.23 -8.40
CA GLN A 511 3.99 22.77 -9.77
C GLN A 511 3.36 21.38 -9.80
N PHE A 512 3.76 20.50 -8.86
CA PHE A 512 3.17 19.17 -8.73
C PHE A 512 1.77 19.26 -8.16
N VAL A 513 1.63 19.98 -7.05
CA VAL A 513 0.38 20.07 -6.29
C VAL A 513 -0.75 20.61 -7.17
N THR A 514 -0.51 21.68 -7.94
CA THR A 514 -1.52 22.26 -8.84
C THR A 514 -1.86 21.33 -10.01
N ALA A 515 -0.86 20.70 -10.64
CA ALA A 515 -1.08 19.74 -11.71
C ALA A 515 -1.83 18.49 -11.24
N ASN A 516 -1.48 17.96 -10.06
CA ASN A 516 -2.14 16.80 -9.49
C ASN A 516 -3.57 17.11 -9.06
N ALA A 517 -3.85 18.31 -8.53
CA ALA A 517 -5.22 18.72 -8.23
C ALA A 517 -6.14 18.56 -9.44
N TRP A 518 -5.67 18.96 -10.61
CA TRP A 518 -6.38 18.76 -11.87
C TRP A 518 -6.50 17.27 -12.23
N LYS A 519 -5.37 16.55 -12.24
CA LYS A 519 -5.34 15.11 -12.61
C LYS A 519 -6.27 14.28 -11.73
N ASP A 520 -6.22 14.48 -10.42
CA ASP A 520 -7.03 13.77 -9.43
C ASP A 520 -8.51 14.11 -9.59
N THR A 521 -8.83 15.37 -9.89
CA THR A 521 -10.20 15.81 -10.19
C THR A 521 -10.75 15.15 -11.45
N ALA A 522 -9.95 15.09 -12.52
CA ALA A 522 -10.36 14.47 -13.77
C ALA A 522 -10.55 12.95 -13.61
N SER A 523 -9.58 12.25 -13.00
CA SER A 523 -9.72 10.83 -12.63
C SER A 523 -10.93 10.58 -11.74
N ALA A 524 -11.15 11.45 -10.75
CA ALA A 524 -12.27 11.34 -9.82
C ALA A 524 -13.63 11.44 -10.52
N SER A 525 -13.77 12.32 -11.52
CA SER A 525 -15.02 12.45 -12.27
C SER A 525 -15.37 11.18 -13.04
N LEU A 526 -14.36 10.47 -13.57
CA LEU A 526 -14.52 9.17 -14.23
C LEU A 526 -14.87 8.06 -13.23
N LEU A 527 -14.12 7.98 -12.12
CA LEU A 527 -14.21 6.88 -11.14
C LEU A 527 -15.35 7.03 -10.12
N SER A 528 -15.91 8.23 -9.94
CA SER A 528 -16.92 8.48 -8.93
C SER A 528 -18.20 7.69 -9.16
N ARG A 529 -18.71 7.15 -8.04
CA ARG A 529 -20.01 6.47 -7.96
C ARG A 529 -21.09 7.33 -7.32
N SER A 530 -20.72 8.49 -6.78
CA SER A 530 -21.61 9.38 -6.02
C SER A 530 -21.93 10.68 -6.77
N GLY A 531 -21.65 10.70 -8.08
CA GLY A 531 -21.92 11.87 -8.93
C GLY A 531 -21.01 13.05 -8.60
N PHE A 532 -19.71 12.80 -8.42
CA PHE A 532 -18.68 13.82 -8.22
C PHE A 532 -18.64 14.81 -9.38
N ARG A 533 -18.65 16.10 -9.06
CA ARG A 533 -18.52 17.20 -10.03
C ARG A 533 -17.08 17.69 -10.04
N PRO A 534 -16.36 17.57 -11.18
CA PRO A 534 -14.97 17.98 -11.25
C PRO A 534 -14.84 19.47 -10.88
N VAL A 535 -13.74 19.81 -10.22
CA VAL A 535 -13.36 21.13 -9.70
C VAL A 535 -14.20 21.58 -8.51
N LEU A 536 -15.53 21.60 -8.63
CA LEU A 536 -16.42 22.08 -7.58
C LEU A 536 -16.34 21.22 -6.31
N ASP A 537 -16.53 19.91 -6.42
CA ASP A 537 -16.50 19.04 -5.24
C ASP A 537 -15.05 18.88 -4.70
N THR A 538 -14.03 19.05 -5.55
CA THR A 538 -12.62 19.16 -5.13
C THR A 538 -12.41 20.39 -4.25
N LEU A 539 -12.83 21.58 -4.69
CA LEU A 539 -12.66 22.83 -3.93
C LEU A 539 -13.44 22.80 -2.61
N ILE A 540 -14.67 22.26 -2.61
CA ILE A 540 -15.44 22.06 -1.39
C ILE A 540 -14.72 21.09 -0.45
N GLY A 541 -14.22 19.97 -0.96
CA GLY A 541 -13.45 19.00 -0.16
C GLY A 541 -12.15 19.59 0.41
N MET A 542 -11.46 20.43 -0.35
CA MET A 542 -10.29 21.17 0.10
C MET A 542 -10.65 22.14 1.24
N GLY A 543 -11.77 22.86 1.13
CA GLY A 543 -12.28 23.71 2.21
C GLY A 543 -12.55 22.93 3.49
N HIS A 544 -13.21 21.77 3.38
CA HIS A 544 -13.46 20.89 4.53
C HIS A 544 -12.17 20.38 5.20
N PHE A 545 -11.14 20.06 4.41
CA PHE A 545 -9.82 19.67 4.90
C PHE A 545 -9.08 20.83 5.57
N ALA A 546 -8.99 21.98 4.90
CA ALA A 546 -8.23 23.15 5.35
C ALA A 546 -8.79 23.69 6.67
N LEU A 547 -10.13 23.81 6.75
CA LEU A 547 -10.85 24.27 7.93
C LEU A 547 -11.06 23.17 8.99
N ASN A 548 -10.61 21.94 8.73
CA ASN A 548 -10.74 20.79 9.64
C ASN A 548 -12.18 20.60 10.16
N THR A 549 -13.17 20.74 9.27
CA THR A 549 -14.60 20.62 9.61
C THR A 549 -15.01 19.19 10.00
N GLU A 550 -16.19 19.00 10.60
CA GLU A 550 -16.71 17.66 10.94
C GLU A 550 -16.78 16.71 9.75
N VAL A 551 -17.00 17.18 8.52
CA VAL A 551 -16.97 16.33 7.31
C VAL A 551 -15.60 15.67 7.13
N PHE A 552 -14.52 16.44 7.29
CA PHE A 552 -13.16 15.90 7.18
C PHE A 552 -12.81 15.01 8.37
N LYS A 553 -13.21 15.40 9.59
CA LYS A 553 -12.98 14.58 10.77
C LYS A 553 -13.74 13.26 10.69
N ASP A 554 -14.96 13.24 10.17
CA ASP A 554 -15.73 12.03 9.87
C ASP A 554 -15.01 11.17 8.83
N PHE A 555 -14.58 11.76 7.71
CA PHE A 555 -13.78 11.04 6.72
C PHE A 555 -12.52 10.40 7.32
N ARG A 556 -11.82 11.13 8.20
CA ARG A 556 -10.61 10.66 8.90
C ARG A 556 -10.89 9.53 9.90
N ARG A 557 -11.87 9.69 10.80
CA ARG A 557 -12.19 8.70 11.83
C ARG A 557 -12.72 7.38 11.26
N HIS A 558 -13.24 7.40 10.03
CA HIS A 558 -13.65 6.21 9.28
C HIS A 558 -12.53 5.57 8.42
N GLY A 559 -11.28 6.01 8.58
CA GLY A 559 -10.13 5.44 7.86
C GLY A 559 -9.97 5.94 6.42
N GLY A 560 -10.65 7.02 6.04
CA GLY A 560 -10.52 7.64 4.72
C GLY A 560 -9.19 8.37 4.51
N ALA A 561 -8.58 8.88 5.60
CA ALA A 561 -7.35 9.67 5.57
C ALA A 561 -6.08 8.89 5.96
N TYR A 562 -4.92 9.48 5.68
CA TYR A 562 -3.57 9.10 6.13
C TYR A 562 -3.16 7.65 5.84
N ALA A 563 -3.01 7.30 4.56
CA ALA A 563 -2.49 6.00 4.16
C ALA A 563 -0.95 6.01 4.05
N GLY A 564 -0.24 5.43 5.02
CA GLY A 564 1.21 5.16 4.93
C GLY A 564 2.13 6.38 5.15
N ARG A 565 1.73 7.33 6.00
CA ARG A 565 2.51 8.55 6.29
C ARG A 565 3.14 8.56 7.68
N ILE A 566 2.59 7.83 8.66
CA ILE A 566 3.07 7.87 10.06
C ILE A 566 4.35 7.06 10.27
N GLU A 567 4.71 6.12 9.40
CA GLU A 567 6.03 5.43 9.45
C GLU A 567 7.24 6.37 9.26
N ASN A 568 7.04 7.63 8.83
CA ASN A 568 8.11 8.61 8.57
C ASN A 568 8.26 9.72 9.63
N TRP A 569 7.58 9.61 10.77
CA TRP A 569 7.72 10.51 11.91
C TRP A 569 8.31 9.72 13.09
N THR A 570 9.64 9.57 13.13
CA THR A 570 10.34 8.78 14.16
C THR A 570 9.86 9.09 15.59
N ALA A 571 9.67 8.01 16.34
CA ALA A 571 8.73 7.84 17.45
C ALA A 571 9.11 8.48 18.79
N GLU A 572 10.30 9.03 18.96
CA GLU A 572 10.77 9.41 20.30
C GLU A 572 10.71 10.92 20.56
N LYS A 573 11.17 11.77 19.62
CA LYS A 573 11.16 13.24 19.80
C LYS A 573 9.83 13.92 19.42
N ARG A 574 8.95 13.23 18.67
CA ARG A 574 7.67 13.79 18.18
C ARG A 574 6.42 13.24 18.87
N SER A 575 6.50 12.15 19.63
CA SER A 575 5.39 11.66 20.48
C SER A 575 4.98 12.74 21.48
N ARG A 576 5.96 13.37 22.14
CA ARG A 576 5.79 14.52 23.03
C ARG A 576 5.28 15.79 22.31
N ALA A 577 5.72 16.04 21.08
CA ALA A 577 5.19 17.14 20.25
C ALA A 577 3.72 16.93 19.82
N ARG A 578 3.24 15.68 19.76
CA ARG A 578 1.80 15.38 19.55
C ARG A 578 0.95 15.71 20.77
N LEU A 579 1.56 15.86 21.95
CA LEU A 579 0.92 16.25 23.21
C LEU A 579 0.96 17.78 23.42
N THR A 580 1.11 18.56 22.34
CA THR A 580 1.01 20.04 22.36
C THR A 580 2.05 20.78 23.21
N LEU A 581 3.23 20.20 23.42
CA LEU A 581 4.32 20.91 24.12
C LEU A 581 4.91 22.05 23.26
N PRO A 582 5.23 23.22 23.84
CA PRO A 582 5.78 24.38 23.11
C PRO A 582 7.17 24.08 22.52
N PRO A 583 7.51 24.68 21.35
CA PRO A 583 8.79 24.42 20.66
C PRO A 583 9.99 25.04 21.41
N GLU A 584 11.04 24.26 21.63
CA GLU A 584 12.23 24.69 22.39
C GLU A 584 13.35 25.24 21.48
N SER A 585 13.43 24.77 20.23
CA SER A 585 14.56 25.09 19.33
C SER A 585 14.16 25.69 17.98
N VAL A 586 15.12 26.31 17.29
CA VAL A 586 14.97 26.74 15.89
C VAL A 586 14.62 25.55 14.98
N TRP A 587 15.14 24.36 15.28
CA TRP A 587 14.82 23.13 14.55
C TRP A 587 13.35 22.71 14.72
N ASP A 588 12.75 22.93 15.89
CA ASP A 588 11.33 22.63 16.11
C ASP A 588 10.43 23.60 15.34
N ARG A 589 10.81 24.89 15.27
CA ARG A 589 10.10 25.89 14.45
C ARG A 589 10.18 25.57 12.96
N LEU A 590 11.35 25.12 12.48
CA LEU A 590 11.52 24.63 11.11
C LEU A 590 10.68 23.37 10.85
N ALA A 591 10.61 22.44 11.82
CA ALA A 591 9.77 21.26 11.71
C ALA A 591 8.27 21.62 11.64
N ILE A 592 7.81 22.61 12.40
CA ILE A 592 6.44 23.15 12.33
C ILE A 592 6.17 23.77 10.95
N ALA A 593 7.09 24.59 10.44
CA ALA A 593 6.95 25.19 9.11
C ALA A 593 6.89 24.12 8.00
N LEU A 594 7.74 23.09 8.07
CA LEU A 594 7.70 21.95 7.16
C LEU A 594 6.40 21.14 7.31
N ALA A 595 5.88 20.97 8.52
CA ALA A 595 4.60 20.29 8.76
C ALA A 595 3.41 21.10 8.23
N ALA A 596 3.45 22.44 8.33
CA ALA A 596 2.47 23.31 7.71
C ALA A 596 2.51 23.21 6.18
N TRP A 597 3.70 23.15 5.59
CA TRP A 597 3.88 22.91 4.16
C TRP A 597 3.41 21.52 3.72
N ASP A 598 3.70 20.47 4.50
CA ASP A 598 3.16 19.12 4.27
C ASP A 598 1.62 19.09 4.34
N ARG A 599 1.03 19.86 5.25
CA ARG A 599 -0.44 20.00 5.38
C ARG A 599 -1.03 20.71 4.17
N PHE A 600 -0.37 21.73 3.64
CA PHE A 600 -0.77 22.39 2.39
C PHE A 600 -0.77 21.41 1.21
N GLY A 601 0.31 20.65 1.00
CA GLY A 601 0.36 19.63 -0.05
C GLY A 601 -0.71 18.54 0.12
N SER A 602 -0.95 18.11 1.37
CA SER A 602 -1.99 17.12 1.70
C SER A 602 -3.41 17.62 1.39
N ALA A 603 -3.68 18.93 1.47
CA ALA A 603 -5.01 19.48 1.22
C ALA A 603 -5.50 19.18 -0.21
N PHE A 604 -4.60 19.24 -1.19
CA PHE A 604 -4.92 18.96 -2.58
C PHE A 604 -5.14 17.47 -2.84
N GLU A 605 -4.37 16.59 -2.19
CA GLU A 605 -4.55 15.14 -2.29
C GLU A 605 -5.88 14.66 -1.68
N TYR A 606 -6.28 15.24 -0.54
CA TYR A 606 -7.54 14.86 0.11
C TYR A 606 -8.76 15.56 -0.48
N ALA A 607 -8.57 16.60 -1.30
CA ALA A 607 -9.65 17.42 -1.83
C ALA A 607 -10.73 16.59 -2.54
N SER A 608 -10.34 15.79 -3.54
CA SER A 608 -11.29 14.93 -4.29
C SER A 608 -11.88 13.82 -3.42
N ARG A 609 -11.08 13.25 -2.50
CA ARG A 609 -11.52 12.19 -1.57
C ARG A 609 -12.59 12.65 -0.60
N VAL A 610 -12.39 13.81 0.01
CA VAL A 610 -13.34 14.43 0.94
C VAL A 610 -14.59 14.90 0.17
N GLY A 611 -14.42 15.40 -1.06
CA GLY A 611 -15.52 15.72 -1.95
C GLY A 611 -16.42 14.50 -2.24
N GLU A 612 -15.83 13.35 -2.60
CA GLU A 612 -16.58 12.10 -2.81
C GLU A 612 -17.21 11.59 -1.52
N PHE A 613 -16.49 11.63 -0.39
CA PHE A 613 -17.04 11.26 0.92
C PHE A 613 -18.32 12.05 1.21
N ARG A 614 -18.26 13.38 1.08
CA ARG A 614 -19.42 14.26 1.28
C ARG A 614 -20.57 13.89 0.35
N ARG A 615 -20.30 13.70 -0.95
CA ARG A 615 -21.32 13.33 -1.94
C ARG A 615 -21.95 11.97 -1.64
N ALA A 616 -21.15 10.99 -1.21
CA ALA A 616 -21.63 9.67 -0.83
C ALA A 616 -22.54 9.72 0.41
N VAL A 617 -22.15 10.47 1.46
CA VAL A 617 -22.98 10.67 2.66
C VAL A 617 -24.28 11.39 2.29
N MET A 618 -24.22 12.48 1.50
CA MET A 618 -25.42 13.18 1.01
C MET A 618 -26.33 12.29 0.16
N GLY A 619 -25.76 11.29 -0.51
CA GLY A 619 -26.48 10.27 -1.27
C GLY A 619 -27.00 9.10 -0.44
N GLY A 620 -26.90 9.16 0.90
CA GLY A 620 -27.43 8.15 1.83
C GLY A 620 -26.51 6.97 2.11
N ALA A 621 -25.23 7.00 1.70
CA ALA A 621 -24.27 5.98 2.08
C ALA A 621 -23.87 6.14 3.57
N SER A 622 -23.59 5.01 4.24
CA SER A 622 -22.95 5.03 5.57
C SER A 622 -21.62 5.79 5.51
N LYS A 623 -21.19 6.37 6.62
CA LYS A 623 -19.90 7.09 6.68
C LYS A 623 -18.73 6.14 6.42
N THR A 624 -18.83 4.88 6.84
CA THR A 624 -17.83 3.85 6.53
C THR A 624 -17.76 3.55 5.02
N GLU A 625 -18.89 3.41 4.32
CA GLU A 625 -18.92 3.21 2.86
C GLU A 625 -18.47 4.47 2.12
N ALA A 626 -18.86 5.65 2.58
CA ALA A 626 -18.41 6.91 2.02
C ALA A 626 -16.89 7.09 2.15
N ALA A 627 -16.30 6.69 3.29
CA ALA A 627 -14.85 6.74 3.49
C ALA A 627 -14.13 5.77 2.54
N PHE A 628 -14.68 4.57 2.35
CA PHE A 628 -14.19 3.61 1.36
C PHE A 628 -14.22 4.20 -0.06
N ARG A 629 -15.35 4.78 -0.48
CA ARG A 629 -15.48 5.43 -1.80
C ARG A 629 -14.52 6.61 -1.98
N GLY A 630 -14.35 7.42 -0.94
CA GLY A 630 -13.38 8.53 -0.95
C GLY A 630 -11.94 8.06 -1.12
N ARG A 631 -11.57 6.87 -0.63
CA ARG A 631 -10.25 6.28 -0.94
C ARG A 631 -10.17 5.81 -2.38
N GLU A 632 -11.22 5.12 -2.85
CA GLU A 632 -11.28 4.48 -4.17
C GLU A 632 -11.50 5.44 -5.34
N ILE A 633 -11.84 6.71 -5.10
CA ILE A 633 -11.93 7.70 -6.17
C ILE A 633 -10.56 8.16 -6.69
N SER A 634 -9.49 7.79 -6.00
CA SER A 634 -8.09 8.05 -6.39
C SER A 634 -7.21 6.85 -5.98
N THR A 635 -5.89 6.95 -6.19
CA THR A 635 -4.96 5.89 -5.83
C THR A 635 -4.84 5.71 -4.31
N ASP A 636 -5.22 4.55 -3.77
CA ASP A 636 -4.98 4.22 -2.36
C ASP A 636 -3.50 3.83 -2.13
N PHE A 637 -2.70 4.79 -1.64
CA PHE A 637 -1.27 4.59 -1.37
C PHE A 637 -0.96 3.53 -0.29
N GLY A 638 -1.94 3.16 0.54
CA GLY A 638 -1.79 2.10 1.54
C GLY A 638 -2.04 0.69 1.00
N GLN A 639 -2.66 0.56 -0.18
CA GLN A 639 -2.80 -0.73 -0.86
C GLN A 639 -1.45 -1.20 -1.40
N ARG A 640 -1.20 -2.50 -1.25
CA ARG A 640 0.01 -3.20 -1.69
C ARG A 640 -0.20 -4.71 -1.58
N GLY A 641 0.55 -5.47 -2.37
CA GLY A 641 0.63 -6.91 -2.21
C GLY A 641 1.43 -7.35 -0.97
N ASN A 642 1.33 -8.63 -0.63
CA ASN A 642 2.02 -9.23 0.52
C ASN A 642 3.33 -9.98 0.18
N ASP A 643 3.75 -9.99 -1.09
CA ASP A 643 5.04 -10.55 -1.49
C ASP A 643 6.20 -9.69 -0.97
N ALA A 644 7.17 -10.34 -0.33
CA ALA A 644 8.26 -9.63 0.33
C ALA A 644 9.23 -9.00 -0.68
N LEU A 645 9.47 -9.64 -1.82
CA LEU A 645 10.40 -9.15 -2.85
C LEU A 645 9.77 -7.97 -3.58
N VAL A 646 8.53 -8.12 -4.06
CA VAL A 646 7.82 -7.06 -4.79
C VAL A 646 7.55 -5.87 -3.89
N SER A 647 7.08 -6.09 -2.65
CA SER A 647 6.87 -5.00 -1.69
C SER A 647 8.18 -4.27 -1.36
N THR A 648 9.30 -5.00 -1.28
CA THR A 648 10.62 -4.39 -1.05
C THR A 648 11.08 -3.58 -2.25
N PHE A 649 10.96 -4.11 -3.46
CA PHE A 649 11.31 -3.39 -4.67
C PHE A 649 10.42 -2.15 -4.85
N ALA A 650 9.11 -2.26 -4.68
CA ALA A 650 8.18 -1.12 -4.72
C ALA A 650 8.50 -0.04 -3.68
N SER A 651 9.11 -0.43 -2.55
CA SER A 651 9.52 0.52 -1.51
C SER A 651 10.79 1.33 -1.87
N THR A 652 11.55 0.92 -2.88
CA THR A 652 12.77 1.60 -3.34
C THR A 652 12.58 2.38 -4.64
N VAL A 653 11.56 2.06 -5.44
CA VAL A 653 11.24 2.76 -6.70
C VAL A 653 10.27 3.92 -6.42
N PRO A 654 10.59 5.16 -6.83
CA PRO A 654 9.67 6.30 -6.73
C PRO A 654 8.33 6.03 -7.43
N PHE A 655 7.21 6.42 -6.80
CA PHE A 655 5.84 6.29 -7.34
C PHE A 655 5.36 4.89 -7.83
N MET A 656 6.18 3.83 -7.75
CA MET A 656 5.84 2.53 -8.30
C MET A 656 4.58 1.90 -7.73
N ASN A 657 4.45 1.92 -6.40
CA ASN A 657 3.22 1.45 -5.77
C ASN A 657 2.00 2.27 -6.24
N ALA A 658 2.14 3.59 -6.39
CA ALA A 658 1.03 4.43 -6.82
C ALA A 658 0.57 4.11 -8.24
N ALA A 659 1.48 3.87 -9.18
CA ALA A 659 1.15 3.47 -10.54
C ALA A 659 0.48 2.08 -10.57
N LEU A 660 1.05 1.09 -9.88
CA LEU A 660 0.46 -0.26 -9.80
C LEU A 660 -0.96 -0.22 -9.24
N GLN A 661 -1.21 0.57 -8.20
CA GLN A 661 -2.55 0.72 -7.61
C GLN A 661 -3.49 1.54 -8.51
N GLY A 662 -2.99 2.53 -9.26
CA GLY A 662 -3.76 3.30 -10.26
C GLY A 662 -4.23 2.42 -11.43
N LEU A 663 -3.32 1.61 -11.96
CA LEU A 663 -3.60 0.62 -12.99
C LEU A 663 -4.59 -0.44 -12.49
N ASP A 664 -4.38 -0.98 -11.28
CA ASP A 664 -5.31 -1.93 -10.69
C ASP A 664 -6.72 -1.33 -10.57
N ARG A 665 -6.82 -0.09 -10.08
CA ARG A 665 -8.11 0.59 -9.93
C ARG A 665 -8.85 0.70 -11.26
N THR A 666 -8.13 1.06 -12.32
CA THR A 666 -8.66 1.14 -13.69
C THR A 666 -9.04 -0.24 -14.22
N ALA A 667 -8.17 -1.24 -14.04
CA ALA A 667 -8.43 -2.62 -14.44
C ALA A 667 -9.67 -3.19 -13.74
N ARG A 668 -9.91 -2.85 -12.47
CA ARG A 668 -11.14 -3.25 -11.76
C ARG A 668 -12.39 -2.63 -12.35
N GLU A 669 -12.38 -1.36 -12.77
CA GLU A 669 -13.56 -0.78 -13.44
C GLU A 669 -13.83 -1.39 -14.82
N ILE A 670 -12.82 -1.93 -15.49
CA ILE A 670 -12.95 -2.54 -16.83
C ILE A 670 -13.27 -4.04 -16.76
N ALA A 671 -12.60 -4.80 -15.89
CA ALA A 671 -12.60 -6.26 -15.92
C ALA A 671 -13.24 -6.91 -14.69
N GLU A 672 -13.64 -6.13 -13.68
CA GLU A 672 -14.29 -6.67 -12.48
C GLU A 672 -15.82 -6.54 -12.55
N LEU A 673 -16.50 -7.65 -12.33
CA LEU A 673 -17.95 -7.70 -12.12
C LEU A 673 -18.22 -8.51 -10.86
N ASP A 674 -19.01 -7.96 -9.95
CA ASP A 674 -19.40 -8.57 -8.66
C ASP A 674 -18.21 -9.12 -7.86
N GLY A 675 -17.09 -8.38 -7.87
CA GLY A 675 -15.87 -8.77 -7.17
C GLY A 675 -15.03 -9.84 -7.88
N LYS A 676 -15.40 -10.28 -9.08
CA LYS A 676 -14.65 -11.24 -9.91
C LYS A 676 -14.00 -10.55 -11.09
N MET A 677 -12.67 -10.66 -11.19
CA MET A 677 -11.89 -10.14 -12.30
C MET A 677 -11.56 -11.30 -13.26
N THR A 678 -12.02 -11.24 -14.50
CA THR A 678 -11.70 -12.21 -15.57
C THR A 678 -11.57 -11.50 -16.91
N LEU A 679 -10.85 -12.11 -17.86
CA LEU A 679 -10.76 -11.56 -19.22
C LEU A 679 -12.12 -11.50 -19.92
N LEU A 680 -12.99 -12.49 -19.69
CA LEU A 680 -14.35 -12.50 -20.23
C LEU A 680 -15.21 -11.34 -19.74
N ASN A 681 -14.93 -10.83 -18.53
CA ASN A 681 -15.68 -9.70 -17.97
C ASN A 681 -15.38 -8.38 -18.68
N VAL A 682 -14.30 -8.28 -19.47
CA VAL A 682 -14.02 -7.10 -20.31
C VAL A 682 -15.15 -6.85 -21.32
N ALA A 683 -15.78 -7.90 -21.84
CA ALA A 683 -16.90 -7.79 -22.78
C ALA A 683 -18.28 -7.65 -22.09
N ARG A 684 -18.37 -7.99 -20.80
CA ARG A 684 -19.63 -7.94 -20.04
C ARG A 684 -19.84 -6.57 -19.40
N PHE A 685 -21.10 -6.14 -19.31
CA PHE A 685 -21.47 -4.84 -18.76
C PHE A 685 -22.47 -4.99 -17.61
N ASN A 686 -22.18 -4.31 -16.51
CA ASN A 686 -23.18 -3.92 -15.52
C ASN A 686 -23.40 -2.41 -15.60
N ARG A 687 -24.40 -1.89 -14.88
CA ARG A 687 -24.71 -0.46 -14.85
C ARG A 687 -23.50 0.41 -14.48
N ARG A 688 -22.66 -0.05 -13.55
CA ARG A 688 -21.48 0.70 -13.06
C ARG A 688 -20.44 0.86 -14.16
N LYS A 689 -20.05 -0.23 -14.80
CA LYS A 689 -19.10 -0.24 -15.92
C LYS A 689 -19.63 0.52 -17.13
N ALA A 690 -20.93 0.41 -17.44
CA ALA A 690 -21.54 1.17 -18.52
C ALA A 690 -21.39 2.69 -18.31
N ILE A 691 -21.63 3.17 -17.08
CA ILE A 691 -21.43 4.59 -16.73
C ILE A 691 -19.96 4.99 -16.85
N PHE A 692 -19.03 4.17 -16.34
CA PHE A 692 -17.58 4.43 -16.46
C PHE A 692 -17.14 4.53 -17.93
N VAL A 693 -17.51 3.56 -18.77
CA VAL A 693 -17.18 3.56 -20.20
C VAL A 693 -17.82 4.74 -20.92
N ALA A 694 -19.09 5.08 -20.63
CA ALA A 694 -19.75 6.22 -21.23
C ALA A 694 -19.02 7.54 -20.92
N LYS A 695 -18.63 7.77 -19.65
CA LYS A 695 -17.82 8.94 -19.27
C LYS A 695 -16.46 8.97 -19.99
N GLY A 696 -15.80 7.81 -20.10
CA GLY A 696 -14.53 7.68 -20.82
C GLY A 696 -14.65 7.95 -22.32
N LEU A 697 -15.75 7.52 -22.95
CA LEU A 697 -16.05 7.82 -24.36
C LEU A 697 -16.34 9.31 -24.58
N VAL A 698 -17.04 9.97 -23.64
CA VAL A 698 -17.22 11.44 -23.69
C VAL A 698 -15.86 12.15 -23.63
N LEU A 699 -14.96 11.72 -22.74
CA LEU A 699 -13.60 12.27 -22.67
C LEU A 699 -12.79 12.00 -23.95
N SER A 700 -12.95 10.82 -24.55
CA SER A 700 -12.32 10.46 -25.83
C SER A 700 -12.82 11.32 -26.98
N ALA A 701 -14.14 11.52 -27.05
CA ALA A 701 -14.77 12.39 -28.04
C ALA A 701 -14.30 13.84 -27.89
N ALA A 702 -14.23 14.35 -26.64
CA ALA A 702 -13.67 15.67 -26.37
C ALA A 702 -12.18 15.78 -26.79
N THR A 703 -11.40 14.72 -26.56
CA THR A 703 -10.00 14.67 -27.01
C THR A 703 -9.89 14.69 -28.54
N ILE A 704 -10.72 13.92 -29.25
CA ILE A 704 -10.75 13.92 -30.72
C ILE A 704 -11.22 15.27 -31.26
N ALA A 705 -12.18 15.92 -30.60
CA ALA A 705 -12.62 17.27 -30.96
C ALA A 705 -11.47 18.28 -30.80
N LEU A 706 -10.76 18.26 -29.67
CA LEU A 706 -9.58 19.11 -29.46
C LEU A 706 -8.49 18.85 -30.50
N TRP A 707 -8.21 17.58 -30.81
CA TRP A 707 -7.31 17.22 -31.90
C TRP A 707 -7.79 17.79 -33.24
N ALA A 708 -9.09 17.70 -33.55
CA ALA A 708 -9.66 18.19 -34.80
C ALA A 708 -9.67 19.72 -34.92
N LEU A 709 -9.73 20.44 -33.78
CA LEU A 709 -9.60 21.89 -33.73
C LEU A 709 -8.15 22.33 -33.90
N ASN A 710 -7.19 21.55 -33.40
CA ASN A 710 -5.77 21.89 -33.47
C ASN A 710 -5.07 21.32 -34.71
N ARG A 711 -5.67 20.35 -35.42
CA ARG A 711 -5.06 19.74 -36.61
C ARG A 711 -4.89 20.82 -37.69
N GLY A 712 -3.66 20.97 -38.19
CA GLY A 712 -3.31 21.98 -39.19
C GLY A 712 -2.60 23.20 -38.60
N GLU A 713 -2.63 23.38 -37.28
CA GLU A 713 -1.84 24.42 -36.63
C GLU A 713 -0.36 24.02 -36.53
N ASP A 714 0.53 24.91 -36.97
CA ASP A 714 1.98 24.65 -36.98
C ASP A 714 2.54 24.36 -35.58
N TRP A 715 2.08 25.09 -34.56
CA TRP A 715 2.54 24.91 -33.18
C TRP A 715 2.14 23.54 -32.62
N TYR A 716 0.97 23.03 -33.00
CA TYR A 716 0.47 21.73 -32.54
C TYR A 716 1.21 20.59 -33.24
N ASP A 717 1.55 20.78 -34.52
CA ASP A 717 2.40 19.86 -35.25
C ASP A 717 3.79 19.77 -34.65
N ASP A 718 4.36 20.88 -34.17
CA ASP A 718 5.72 20.98 -33.63
C ASP A 718 5.91 20.29 -32.27
N LEU A 719 4.83 20.01 -31.53
CA LEU A 719 4.86 19.33 -30.24
C LEU A 719 5.53 17.95 -30.33
N THR A 720 6.33 17.62 -29.32
CA THR A 720 6.94 16.29 -29.20
C THR A 720 5.89 15.22 -28.85
N ASP A 721 6.24 13.96 -29.13
CA ASP A 721 5.30 12.85 -28.95
C ASP A 721 4.96 12.62 -27.47
N ASP A 722 5.92 12.85 -26.55
CA ASP A 722 5.65 12.81 -25.10
C ASP A 722 4.80 14.01 -24.62
N GLU A 723 4.95 15.18 -25.21
CA GLU A 723 4.11 16.35 -24.87
C GLU A 723 2.65 16.13 -25.26
N ARG A 724 2.40 15.54 -26.43
CA ARG A 724 1.04 15.16 -26.84
C ARG A 724 0.49 14.01 -26.00
N ALA A 725 1.33 13.05 -25.64
CA ALA A 725 0.91 11.95 -24.77
C ALA A 725 0.59 12.39 -23.34
N ARG A 726 1.22 13.45 -22.82
CA ARG A 726 1.07 13.90 -21.42
C ARG A 726 0.06 15.03 -21.23
N PHE A 727 -0.24 15.82 -22.26
CA PHE A 727 -1.08 17.02 -22.11
C PHE A 727 -2.18 17.08 -23.17
N TRP A 728 -3.37 17.54 -22.79
CA TRP A 728 -4.30 18.14 -23.74
C TRP A 728 -3.86 19.58 -24.00
N TRP A 729 -3.92 20.03 -25.24
CA TRP A 729 -3.49 21.37 -25.64
C TRP A 729 -4.69 22.16 -26.12
N VAL A 730 -4.89 23.34 -25.54
CA VAL A 730 -6.02 24.22 -25.83
C VAL A 730 -5.49 25.61 -26.13
N LYS A 731 -5.80 26.15 -27.30
CA LYS A 731 -5.53 27.55 -27.63
C LYS A 731 -6.84 28.33 -27.54
N LEU A 732 -6.90 29.29 -26.63
CA LEU A 732 -8.05 30.17 -26.47
C LEU A 732 -7.86 31.41 -27.35
N GLU A 733 -8.96 31.96 -27.86
CA GLU A 733 -8.95 33.21 -28.60
C GLU A 733 -8.42 34.35 -27.72
N GLY A 734 -7.51 35.17 -28.27
CA GLY A 734 -6.86 36.26 -27.53
C GLY A 734 -5.69 35.85 -26.64
N MET A 735 -5.28 34.58 -26.61
CA MET A 735 -4.04 34.14 -25.95
C MET A 735 -2.94 33.84 -26.97
N ASP A 736 -1.73 34.37 -26.71
CA ASP A 736 -0.56 34.14 -27.54
C ASP A 736 -0.07 32.68 -27.43
N GLU A 737 -0.04 32.13 -26.21
CA GLU A 737 0.42 30.77 -25.94
C GLU A 737 -0.73 29.78 -25.68
N PRO A 738 -0.60 28.52 -26.14
CA PRO A 738 -1.57 27.48 -25.79
C PRO A 738 -1.45 27.10 -24.31
N ILE A 739 -2.61 26.80 -23.72
CA ILE A 739 -2.73 26.19 -22.41
C ILE A 739 -2.51 24.68 -22.58
N LYS A 740 -1.64 24.12 -21.73
CA LYS A 740 -1.47 22.67 -21.59
C LYS A 740 -2.23 22.19 -20.37
N ILE A 741 -2.94 21.09 -20.49
CA ILE A 741 -3.76 20.50 -19.43
C ILE A 741 -3.20 19.10 -19.15
N PRO A 742 -2.60 18.85 -17.98
CA PRO A 742 -2.01 17.55 -17.68
C PRO A 742 -3.04 16.43 -17.72
N ARG A 743 -2.74 15.38 -18.49
CA ARG A 743 -3.57 14.17 -18.52
C ARG A 743 -3.37 13.39 -17.21
N PRO A 744 -4.45 12.86 -16.61
CA PRO A 744 -4.30 11.91 -15.52
C PRO A 744 -3.56 10.66 -15.99
N PHE A 745 -2.81 10.05 -15.08
CA PHE A 745 -2.14 8.79 -15.35
C PHE A 745 -3.18 7.69 -15.62
N ASP A 746 -2.83 6.73 -16.46
CA ASP A 746 -3.68 5.60 -16.93
C ASP A 746 -4.94 6.03 -17.70
N LEU A 747 -5.94 6.62 -17.03
CA LEU A 747 -7.21 7.01 -17.64
C LEU A 747 -7.04 8.07 -18.72
N GLY A 748 -6.11 9.02 -18.55
CA GLY A 748 -5.79 10.00 -19.57
C GLY A 748 -5.01 9.41 -20.76
N HIS A 749 -4.31 8.30 -20.56
CA HIS A 749 -3.67 7.56 -21.65
C HIS A 749 -4.68 6.72 -22.43
N ILE A 750 -5.59 6.03 -21.74
CA ILE A 750 -6.65 5.21 -22.36
C ILE A 750 -7.67 6.07 -23.11
N PHE A 751 -8.20 7.12 -22.47
CA PHE A 751 -9.28 7.95 -23.02
C PHE A 751 -8.80 9.27 -23.62
N GLY A 752 -7.50 9.53 -23.63
CA GLY A 752 -6.91 10.72 -24.26
C GLY A 752 -5.84 10.35 -25.28
N THR A 753 -4.73 9.77 -24.84
CA THR A 753 -3.59 9.48 -25.72
C THR A 753 -3.91 8.46 -26.79
N ALA A 754 -4.58 7.36 -26.46
CA ALA A 754 -4.95 6.33 -27.42
C ALA A 754 -5.90 6.83 -28.53
N PRO A 755 -7.03 7.52 -28.24
CA PRO A 755 -7.88 8.06 -29.31
C PRO A 755 -7.15 9.11 -30.16
N GLU A 756 -6.30 9.94 -29.55
CA GLU A 756 -5.50 10.90 -30.32
C GLU A 756 -4.46 10.22 -31.23
N ALA A 757 -3.75 9.20 -30.73
CA ALA A 757 -2.82 8.41 -31.53
C ALA A 757 -3.53 7.66 -32.68
N LEU A 758 -4.74 7.16 -32.44
CA LEU A 758 -5.58 6.58 -33.48
C LEU A 758 -5.89 7.60 -34.58
N MET A 759 -6.16 8.86 -34.23
CA MET A 759 -6.37 9.92 -35.23
C MET A 759 -5.09 10.26 -36.01
N GLU A 760 -3.91 10.23 -35.39
CA GLU A 760 -2.65 10.35 -36.12
C GLU A 760 -2.46 9.21 -37.13
N TRP A 761 -2.78 7.98 -36.74
CA TRP A 761 -2.66 6.83 -37.62
C TRP A 761 -3.68 6.86 -38.77
N VAL A 762 -4.97 7.06 -38.48
CA VAL A 762 -6.04 6.94 -39.48
C VAL A 762 -6.16 8.20 -40.32
N ALA A 763 -6.20 9.38 -39.71
CA ALA A 763 -6.47 10.63 -40.43
C ALA A 763 -5.20 11.27 -41.01
N ARG A 764 -4.05 11.16 -40.33
CA ARG A 764 -2.77 11.72 -40.84
C ARG A 764 -1.85 10.69 -41.48
N ARG A 765 -2.19 9.40 -41.41
CA ARG A 765 -1.34 8.30 -41.89
C ARG A 765 0.06 8.30 -41.26
N ASP A 766 0.19 8.81 -40.03
CA ASP A 766 1.43 8.87 -39.27
C ASP A 766 1.46 7.75 -38.21
N GLY A 767 1.57 6.51 -38.70
CA GLY A 767 1.59 5.30 -37.85
C GLY A 767 2.77 5.27 -36.88
N ASP A 768 3.92 5.79 -37.29
CA ASP A 768 5.11 5.88 -36.45
C ASP A 768 4.90 6.80 -35.25
N ARG A 769 4.28 7.97 -35.47
CA ARG A 769 3.93 8.87 -34.38
C ARG A 769 2.91 8.25 -33.43
N ALA A 770 1.88 7.61 -33.98
CA ALA A 770 0.90 6.90 -33.17
C ALA A 770 1.57 5.83 -32.30
N ALA A 771 2.46 5.03 -32.88
CA ALA A 771 3.22 4.00 -32.17
C ALA A 771 4.11 4.58 -31.07
N ARG A 772 4.85 5.68 -31.33
CA ARG A 772 5.69 6.34 -30.31
C ARG A 772 4.87 6.94 -29.17
N MET A 773 3.72 7.57 -29.47
CA MET A 773 2.81 8.09 -28.44
C MET A 773 2.26 6.97 -27.55
N LEU A 774 1.83 5.86 -28.16
CA LEU A 774 1.33 4.69 -27.43
C LEU A 774 2.43 4.00 -26.62
N ALA A 775 3.62 3.83 -27.21
CA ALA A 775 4.79 3.26 -26.52
C ALA A 775 5.20 4.12 -25.33
N PHE A 776 5.22 5.45 -25.48
CA PHE A 776 5.47 6.37 -24.38
C PHE A 776 4.40 6.24 -23.28
N ALA A 777 3.12 6.26 -23.65
CA ALA A 777 2.02 6.10 -22.71
C ALA A 777 2.08 4.77 -21.96
N ALA A 778 2.38 3.66 -22.64
CA ALA A 778 2.54 2.35 -22.04
C ALA A 778 3.76 2.27 -21.13
N ALA A 779 4.91 2.80 -21.56
CA ALA A 779 6.14 2.83 -20.76
C ALA A 779 5.96 3.62 -19.46
N GLN A 780 5.24 4.74 -19.54
CA GLN A 780 4.85 5.51 -18.36
C GLN A 780 3.88 4.71 -17.50
N SER A 781 2.72 4.28 -18.01
CA SER A 781 1.72 3.54 -17.22
C SER A 781 2.29 2.29 -16.52
N LEU A 782 3.10 1.49 -17.22
CA LEU A 782 3.65 0.22 -16.71
C LEU A 782 4.98 0.37 -15.96
N LEU A 783 5.54 1.58 -15.92
CA LEU A 783 6.82 1.90 -15.27
C LEU A 783 8.00 1.02 -15.70
N PHE A 784 8.03 0.62 -16.98
CA PHE A 784 9.10 -0.25 -17.51
C PHE A 784 10.50 0.37 -17.44
N THR A 785 10.59 1.69 -17.22
CA THR A 785 11.85 2.44 -17.14
C THR A 785 12.29 2.77 -15.71
N ASP A 786 11.43 2.58 -14.72
CA ASP A 786 11.69 3.07 -13.37
C ASP A 786 12.47 2.04 -12.53
N MET A 787 13.50 2.53 -11.84
CA MET A 787 14.46 1.73 -11.06
C MET A 787 14.53 2.29 -9.64
N PRO A 788 15.19 1.59 -8.68
CA PRO A 788 15.40 2.15 -7.35
C PRO A 788 15.95 3.57 -7.46
N GLY A 789 15.35 4.54 -6.75
CA GLY A 789 15.58 5.96 -7.01
C GLY A 789 17.05 6.42 -6.86
N ILE A 790 17.85 5.64 -6.15
CA ILE A 790 19.31 5.83 -6.04
C ILE A 790 20.06 5.46 -7.34
N LEU A 791 19.60 4.44 -8.06
CA LEU A 791 20.22 3.93 -9.29
C LEU A 791 19.73 4.64 -10.54
N GLN A 792 18.47 5.09 -10.55
CA GLN A 792 17.85 5.67 -11.75
C GLN A 792 18.69 6.80 -12.37
N PRO A 793 19.14 7.84 -11.64
CA PRO A 793 19.92 8.93 -12.25
C PRO A 793 21.30 8.48 -12.76
N ILE A 794 21.88 7.43 -12.15
CA ILE A 794 23.18 6.88 -12.55
C ILE A 794 23.03 6.14 -13.89
N ILE A 795 21.96 5.37 -14.03
CA ILE A 795 21.64 4.64 -15.25
C ILE A 795 21.28 5.64 -16.36
N GLU A 796 20.44 6.62 -16.07
CA GLU A 796 20.07 7.72 -16.98
C GLU A 796 21.33 8.46 -17.48
N ALA A 797 22.23 8.84 -16.57
CA ALA A 797 23.52 9.46 -16.91
C ALA A 797 24.40 8.56 -17.78
N LYS A 798 24.49 7.26 -17.48
CA LYS A 798 25.29 6.29 -18.25
C LYS A 798 24.72 6.05 -19.66
N MET A 799 23.40 6.02 -19.78
CA MET A 799 22.69 5.92 -21.06
C MET A 799 22.61 7.27 -21.79
N ASN A 800 23.05 8.35 -21.15
CA ASN A 800 22.87 9.72 -21.59
C ASN A 800 21.42 10.03 -22.00
N ARG A 801 20.42 9.51 -21.28
CA ARG A 801 18.99 9.71 -21.58
C ARG A 801 18.22 9.89 -20.29
N ASP A 802 17.37 10.90 -20.25
CA ASP A 802 16.42 11.09 -19.15
C ASP A 802 15.19 10.16 -19.29
N TRP A 803 14.27 10.24 -18.31
CA TRP A 803 13.02 9.47 -18.30
C TRP A 803 12.10 9.69 -19.52
N ARG A 804 12.30 10.75 -20.32
CA ARG A 804 11.57 11.00 -21.57
C ARG A 804 12.29 10.41 -22.79
N GLY A 805 13.49 9.88 -22.60
CA GLY A 805 14.39 9.45 -23.68
C GLY A 805 15.23 10.58 -24.28
N VAL A 806 15.25 11.78 -23.66
CA VAL A 806 15.95 12.96 -24.17
C VAL A 806 17.41 12.95 -23.71
N PRO A 807 18.38 13.28 -24.59
CA PRO A 807 19.79 13.35 -24.20
C PRO A 807 20.08 14.35 -23.07
N ILE A 808 20.77 13.89 -22.02
CA ILE A 808 21.17 14.74 -20.89
C ILE A 808 22.27 15.70 -21.33
N VAL A 809 23.38 15.13 -21.84
CA VAL A 809 24.43 15.84 -22.57
C VAL A 809 24.03 15.79 -24.05
N PRO A 810 23.73 16.93 -24.69
CA PRO A 810 23.36 16.92 -26.10
C PRO A 810 24.53 16.51 -26.97
N TYR A 811 24.22 15.93 -28.13
CA TYR A 811 25.18 15.45 -29.14
C TYR A 811 26.41 16.36 -29.35
N HIS A 812 26.19 17.67 -29.54
CA HIS A 812 27.27 18.64 -29.79
C HIS A 812 28.20 18.90 -28.60
N LEU A 813 27.86 18.41 -27.41
CA LEU A 813 28.68 18.48 -26.19
C LEU A 813 29.23 17.13 -25.75
N GLU A 814 28.80 16.00 -26.32
CA GLU A 814 29.24 14.66 -25.89
C GLU A 814 30.76 14.47 -26.01
N LYS A 815 31.36 15.03 -27.07
CA LYS A 815 32.81 14.97 -27.33
C LYS A 815 33.59 16.15 -26.73
N VAL A 816 32.95 16.96 -25.89
CA VAL A 816 33.59 18.03 -25.13
C VAL A 816 34.06 17.47 -23.79
N LEU A 817 35.23 17.92 -23.31
CA LEU A 817 35.77 17.52 -22.00
C LEU A 817 34.71 17.73 -20.89
N PRO A 818 34.57 16.80 -19.92
CA PRO A 818 33.46 16.80 -18.96
C PRO A 818 33.17 18.16 -18.34
N ARG A 819 34.17 18.84 -17.74
CA ARG A 819 33.99 20.14 -17.08
C ARG A 819 33.42 21.27 -17.96
N TYR A 820 33.45 21.13 -19.29
CA TYR A 820 32.90 22.09 -20.25
C TYR A 820 31.59 21.65 -20.91
N GLN A 821 31.02 20.52 -20.48
CA GLN A 821 29.72 20.04 -20.97
C GLN A 821 28.57 20.82 -20.30
N TYR A 822 28.40 22.09 -20.69
CA TYR A 822 27.31 22.95 -20.22
C TYR A 822 26.73 23.79 -21.35
N ARG A 823 25.47 24.21 -21.18
CA ARG A 823 24.78 25.13 -22.08
C ARG A 823 24.85 26.55 -21.51
N THR A 824 24.54 27.53 -22.35
CA THR A 824 24.36 28.93 -21.95
C THR A 824 23.31 29.09 -20.84
N SER A 825 22.29 28.22 -20.83
CA SER A 825 21.24 28.16 -19.82
C SER A 825 21.54 27.28 -18.60
N THR A 826 22.67 26.57 -18.56
CA THR A 826 23.06 25.78 -17.37
C THR A 826 23.42 26.73 -16.21
N PRO A 827 22.77 26.59 -15.03
CA PRO A 827 23.02 27.46 -13.88
C PRO A 827 24.48 27.50 -13.43
N GLU A 828 24.92 28.66 -12.97
CA GLU A 828 26.32 28.89 -12.58
C GLU A 828 26.78 27.98 -11.43
N LEU A 829 25.87 27.64 -10.51
CA LEU A 829 26.11 26.65 -9.45
C LEU A 829 26.74 25.35 -9.99
N TYR A 830 26.15 24.77 -11.04
CA TYR A 830 26.64 23.51 -11.60
C TYR A 830 27.92 23.67 -12.41
N ARG A 831 28.13 24.84 -13.02
CA ARG A 831 29.40 25.17 -13.70
C ARG A 831 30.53 25.25 -12.69
N GLN A 832 30.31 25.83 -11.51
CA GLN A 832 31.29 25.85 -10.42
C GLN A 832 31.59 24.43 -9.91
N ILE A 833 30.55 23.61 -9.68
CA ILE A 833 30.71 22.20 -9.29
C ILE A 833 31.54 21.44 -10.34
N GLY A 834 31.21 21.60 -11.62
CA GLY A 834 31.96 20.95 -12.71
C GLY A 834 33.41 21.39 -12.81
N ARG A 835 33.70 22.67 -12.52
CA ARG A 835 35.08 23.19 -12.45
C ARG A 835 35.87 22.60 -11.28
N GLN A 836 35.27 22.53 -10.09
CA GLN A 836 35.94 22.06 -8.87
C GLN A 836 36.15 20.55 -8.84
N LEU A 837 35.15 19.79 -9.31
CA LEU A 837 35.17 18.32 -9.25
C LEU A 837 35.57 17.65 -10.57
N ASN A 838 35.85 18.44 -11.62
CA ASN A 838 36.16 17.96 -12.97
C ASN A 838 35.07 17.02 -13.56
N VAL A 839 33.81 17.32 -13.28
CA VAL A 839 32.64 16.56 -13.78
C VAL A 839 31.81 17.40 -14.74
N SER A 840 30.93 16.75 -15.51
CA SER A 840 29.97 17.42 -16.39
C SER A 840 28.93 18.23 -15.62
N PRO A 841 28.83 19.57 -15.82
CA PRO A 841 27.79 20.38 -15.19
C PRO A 841 26.38 19.92 -15.55
N LEU A 842 26.15 19.45 -16.79
CA LEU A 842 24.84 18.90 -17.20
C LEU A 842 24.50 17.60 -16.46
N LEU A 843 25.49 16.73 -16.22
CA LEU A 843 25.28 15.54 -15.40
C LEU A 843 25.04 15.91 -13.92
N ALA A 844 25.82 16.85 -13.37
CA ALA A 844 25.62 17.34 -12.01
C ALA A 844 24.22 17.93 -11.82
N GLN A 845 23.77 18.76 -12.77
CA GLN A 845 22.42 19.30 -12.81
C GLN A 845 21.37 18.18 -12.88
N HIS A 846 21.58 17.18 -13.73
CA HIS A 846 20.68 16.03 -13.85
C HIS A 846 20.54 15.27 -12.52
N TYR A 847 21.63 14.91 -11.84
CA TYR A 847 21.58 14.24 -10.54
C TYR A 847 20.78 15.04 -9.51
N VAL A 848 21.04 16.35 -9.42
CA VAL A 848 20.34 17.22 -8.46
C VAL A 848 18.85 17.33 -8.79
N ARG A 849 18.49 17.49 -10.08
CA ARG A 849 17.09 17.52 -10.52
C ARG A 849 16.37 16.19 -10.29
N SER A 850 17.02 15.06 -10.53
CA SER A 850 16.40 13.75 -10.32
C SER A 850 16.13 13.48 -8.84
N TRP A 851 17.00 13.93 -7.92
CA TRP A 851 16.79 13.72 -6.48
C TRP A 851 15.91 14.78 -5.79
N LEU A 852 16.06 16.06 -6.15
CA LEU A 852 15.31 17.16 -5.53
C LEU A 852 14.00 17.50 -6.26
N GLY A 853 13.77 16.97 -7.46
CA GLY A 853 12.57 17.29 -8.25
C GLY A 853 12.40 18.79 -8.43
N TYR A 854 11.22 19.32 -8.11
CA TYR A 854 10.91 20.75 -8.25
C TYR A 854 11.75 21.67 -7.34
N PHE A 855 12.26 21.17 -6.21
CA PHE A 855 13.14 21.97 -5.34
C PHE A 855 14.48 22.29 -6.00
N ALA A 856 14.95 21.46 -6.94
CA ALA A 856 16.13 21.79 -7.74
C ALA A 856 15.91 23.10 -8.50
N LYS A 857 14.74 23.26 -9.15
CA LYS A 857 14.43 24.48 -9.91
C LYS A 857 14.42 25.74 -9.03
N TYR A 858 13.90 25.63 -7.80
CA TYR A 858 13.93 26.76 -6.86
C TYR A 858 15.35 27.11 -6.43
N ALA A 859 16.17 26.10 -6.12
CA ALA A 859 17.56 26.29 -5.77
C ALA A 859 18.36 26.86 -6.96
N GLU A 860 18.11 26.38 -8.17
CA GLU A 860 18.68 26.91 -9.41
C GLU A 860 18.33 28.38 -9.61
N ASP A 861 17.06 28.75 -9.49
CA ASP A 861 16.64 30.14 -9.70
C ASP A 861 17.24 31.08 -8.63
N ALA A 862 17.27 30.65 -7.37
CA ALA A 862 17.86 31.39 -6.26
C ALA A 862 19.39 31.53 -6.37
N THR A 863 20.09 30.44 -6.68
CA THR A 863 21.56 30.46 -6.84
C THR A 863 21.98 31.20 -8.10
N GLU A 864 21.24 31.08 -9.20
CA GLU A 864 21.49 31.87 -10.41
C GLU A 864 21.28 33.36 -10.11
N ALA A 865 20.28 33.74 -9.29
CA ALA A 865 20.10 35.14 -8.87
C ALA A 865 21.27 35.63 -7.99
N ALA A 866 21.77 34.79 -7.08
CA ALA A 866 22.91 35.13 -6.22
C ALA A 866 24.24 35.25 -6.99
N PHE A 867 24.45 34.41 -8.00
CA PHE A 867 25.65 34.44 -8.84
C PHE A 867 25.55 35.39 -10.03
N TRP A 868 24.37 35.99 -10.28
CA TRP A 868 24.19 36.90 -11.41
C TRP A 868 24.94 38.21 -11.19
N ARG A 869 25.95 38.47 -12.02
CA ARG A 869 26.76 39.68 -11.95
C ARG A 869 26.06 40.82 -12.68
N ARG A 870 25.09 41.46 -12.01
CA ARG A 870 24.26 42.52 -12.60
C ARG A 870 25.09 43.66 -13.21
N ASP A 871 26.18 44.04 -12.56
CA ASP A 871 27.06 45.13 -13.04
C ASP A 871 27.78 44.79 -14.35
N GLU A 872 28.04 43.51 -14.61
CA GLU A 872 28.73 43.06 -15.81
C GLU A 872 27.79 42.58 -16.91
N TRP A 873 26.68 41.96 -16.53
CA TRP A 873 25.79 41.26 -17.46
C TRP A 873 24.45 41.97 -17.62
N GLY A 874 24.19 43.08 -16.92
CA GLY A 874 22.91 43.78 -16.93
C GLY A 874 21.77 42.96 -16.29
N GLU A 875 20.53 43.19 -16.74
CA GLU A 875 19.37 42.48 -16.21
C GLU A 875 19.36 40.99 -16.62
N ARG A 876 18.89 40.12 -15.71
CA ARG A 876 18.79 38.68 -15.94
C ARG A 876 17.54 38.36 -16.79
N PRO A 877 17.67 37.64 -17.92
CA PRO A 877 16.51 37.14 -18.66
C PRO A 877 15.92 35.86 -18.04
N PHE A 878 14.66 35.58 -18.36
CA PHE A 878 13.89 34.40 -17.97
C PHE A 878 13.74 34.23 -16.46
N VAL A 879 13.48 35.33 -15.74
CA VAL A 879 13.19 35.29 -14.31
C VAL A 879 11.74 34.82 -14.11
N GLU A 880 11.58 33.66 -13.48
CA GLU A 880 10.25 33.12 -13.16
C GLU A 880 9.71 33.73 -11.86
N SER A 881 8.42 34.08 -11.85
CA SER A 881 7.73 34.52 -10.64
C SER A 881 7.34 33.32 -9.78
N PRO A 882 7.78 33.24 -8.51
CA PRO A 882 7.38 32.15 -7.61
C PRO A 882 5.87 32.05 -7.39
N LEU A 883 5.14 33.17 -7.46
CA LEU A 883 3.71 33.26 -7.20
C LEU A 883 2.84 32.89 -8.41
N VAL A 884 3.34 33.11 -9.63
CA VAL A 884 2.56 32.93 -10.87
C VAL A 884 3.15 31.83 -11.73
N SER A 885 4.43 31.94 -12.08
CA SER A 885 5.10 31.04 -13.01
C SER A 885 5.23 29.63 -12.46
N TRP A 886 5.55 29.45 -11.17
CA TRP A 886 5.67 28.11 -10.60
C TRP A 886 4.31 27.37 -10.57
N PRO A 887 3.23 27.89 -9.95
CA PRO A 887 1.94 27.20 -9.96
C PRO A 887 1.40 26.90 -11.36
N ALA A 888 1.67 27.78 -12.33
CA ALA A 888 1.23 27.65 -13.73
C ALA A 888 2.22 26.89 -14.62
N HIS A 889 3.38 26.45 -14.12
CA HIS A 889 4.45 25.84 -14.93
C HIS A 889 3.98 24.59 -15.69
N GLN A 890 3.04 23.84 -15.11
CA GLN A 890 2.44 22.65 -15.72
C GLN A 890 1.24 22.97 -16.62
N PHE A 891 0.82 24.24 -16.71
CA PHE A 891 -0.38 24.67 -17.44
C PHE A 891 -0.12 25.63 -18.59
N ILE A 892 1.03 26.31 -18.60
CA ILE A 892 1.37 27.28 -19.65
C ILE A 892 2.52 26.72 -20.50
N ALA A 893 2.39 26.85 -21.82
CA ALA A 893 3.45 26.51 -22.76
C ALA A 893 4.59 27.53 -22.71
N HIS A 894 5.79 27.13 -23.11
CA HIS A 894 6.81 28.13 -23.42
C HIS A 894 6.39 28.90 -24.66
N LYS A 895 6.60 30.23 -24.67
CA LYS A 895 6.34 31.08 -25.83
C LYS A 895 7.01 30.56 -27.10
N VAL A 896 8.26 30.14 -26.95
CA VAL A 896 9.02 29.46 -27.99
C VAL A 896 9.57 28.15 -27.44
N PRO A 897 9.23 26.99 -28.04
CA PRO A 897 9.67 25.71 -27.54
C PRO A 897 11.17 25.49 -27.81
N TYR A 898 11.93 25.25 -26.74
CA TYR A 898 13.36 24.91 -26.81
C TYR A 898 13.63 23.52 -27.40
N ARG A 899 12.60 22.67 -27.45
CA ARG A 899 12.60 21.29 -27.97
C ARG A 899 11.30 21.10 -28.75
N THR A 900 11.41 20.58 -29.97
CA THR A 900 10.27 20.27 -30.86
C THR A 900 10.49 18.89 -31.46
N ARG A 901 9.44 18.26 -32.02
CA ARG A 901 9.59 16.99 -32.76
C ARG A 901 10.67 17.07 -33.84
N TRP A 902 10.80 18.24 -34.47
CA TRP A 902 11.73 18.46 -35.58
C TRP A 902 13.17 18.54 -35.09
N THR A 903 13.36 19.03 -33.86
CA THR A 903 14.68 18.99 -33.22
C THR A 903 15.11 17.54 -33.00
N GLU A 904 14.21 16.68 -32.51
CA GLU A 904 14.51 15.26 -32.26
C GLU A 904 14.76 14.51 -33.57
N LYS A 905 13.83 14.62 -34.52
CA LYS A 905 13.98 14.02 -35.85
C LYS A 905 15.25 14.47 -36.57
N TYR A 906 15.64 15.74 -36.42
CA TYR A 906 16.88 16.22 -37.02
C TYR A 906 18.10 15.46 -36.48
N TYR A 907 18.20 15.28 -35.15
CA TYR A 907 19.34 14.57 -34.56
C TYR A 907 19.30 13.06 -34.85
N GLU A 908 18.12 12.43 -34.86
CA GLU A 908 17.98 11.03 -35.30
C GLU A 908 18.44 10.84 -36.74
N LEU A 909 18.01 11.73 -37.63
CA LEU A 909 18.39 11.68 -39.04
C LEU A 909 19.87 12.02 -39.24
N ARG A 910 20.41 12.95 -38.44
CA ARG A 910 21.83 13.29 -38.40
C ARG A 910 22.69 12.10 -38.03
N ASP A 911 22.30 11.33 -37.03
CA ASP A 911 23.01 10.13 -36.58
C ASP A 911 22.95 9.02 -37.65
N ARG A 912 21.78 8.79 -38.25
CA ARG A 912 21.64 7.85 -39.38
C ARG A 912 22.52 8.24 -40.55
N ALA A 913 22.45 9.51 -40.98
CA ALA A 913 23.25 10.03 -42.09
C ALA A 913 24.76 9.96 -41.80
N GLN A 914 25.17 10.27 -40.57
CA GLN A 914 26.58 10.17 -40.17
C GLN A 914 27.04 8.72 -40.13
N GLY A 915 26.23 7.82 -39.59
CA GLY A 915 26.49 6.38 -39.53
C GLY A 915 26.74 5.83 -40.93
N VAL A 916 25.82 6.10 -41.86
CA VAL A 916 25.94 5.74 -43.28
C VAL A 916 27.22 6.34 -43.90
N ALA A 917 27.50 7.63 -43.67
CA ALA A 917 28.70 8.28 -44.21
C ALA A 917 30.02 7.75 -43.60
N ASN A 918 30.01 7.27 -42.36
CA ASN A 918 31.13 6.61 -41.71
C ASN A 918 31.32 5.18 -42.26
N THR A 919 30.24 4.41 -42.38
CA THR A 919 30.24 3.05 -42.96
C THR A 919 30.73 3.07 -44.38
N TYR A 920 30.27 4.01 -45.21
CA TYR A 920 30.80 4.21 -46.56
C TYR A 920 32.32 4.42 -46.57
N ARG A 921 32.84 5.27 -45.67
CA ARG A 921 34.29 5.52 -45.58
C ARG A 921 35.07 4.28 -45.14
N LYS A 922 34.52 3.50 -44.21
CA LYS A 922 35.11 2.23 -43.76
C LYS A 922 35.15 1.22 -44.90
N LEU A 923 34.00 0.89 -45.49
CA LEU A 923 33.89 -0.09 -46.56
C LEU A 923 34.69 0.30 -47.81
N ARG A 924 34.72 1.60 -48.16
CA ARG A 924 35.58 2.09 -49.25
C ARG A 924 37.06 1.87 -48.96
N GLY A 925 37.50 2.01 -47.71
CA GLY A 925 38.87 1.72 -47.29
C GLY A 925 39.19 0.22 -47.31
N GLU A 926 38.18 -0.63 -47.10
CA GLU A 926 38.27 -2.10 -47.09
C GLU A 926 37.92 -2.73 -48.46
N MET A 927 37.65 -1.91 -49.49
CA MET A 927 37.10 -2.34 -50.79
C MET A 927 37.97 -3.39 -51.51
N LEU A 928 39.27 -3.40 -51.25
CA LEU A 928 40.20 -4.41 -51.79
C LEU A 928 40.04 -5.79 -51.16
N ARG A 929 39.46 -5.88 -49.95
CA ARG A 929 39.24 -7.13 -49.20
C ARG A 929 37.77 -7.57 -49.22
N ASN A 930 36.84 -6.63 -49.08
CA ASN A 930 35.40 -6.89 -48.94
C ASN A 930 34.59 -6.10 -49.99
N ARG A 931 34.80 -6.43 -51.27
CA ARG A 931 34.15 -5.72 -52.39
C ARG A 931 32.63 -5.92 -52.39
N GLU A 932 32.16 -7.10 -52.03
CA GLU A 932 30.72 -7.46 -52.03
C GLU A 932 29.94 -6.57 -51.06
N ASP A 933 30.34 -6.50 -49.79
CA ASP A 933 29.74 -5.62 -48.78
C ASP A 933 29.68 -4.15 -49.22
N PHE A 934 30.75 -3.67 -49.87
CA PHE A 934 30.78 -2.30 -50.40
C PHE A 934 29.78 -2.12 -51.54
N MET A 935 29.68 -3.08 -52.46
CA MET A 935 28.74 -3.03 -53.59
C MET A 935 27.29 -3.11 -53.12
N GLU A 936 26.97 -3.98 -52.15
CA GLU A 936 25.65 -4.07 -51.52
C GLU A 936 25.28 -2.73 -50.86
N PHE A 937 26.18 -2.19 -50.04
CA PHE A 937 25.94 -0.92 -49.34
C PHE A 937 25.71 0.27 -50.29
N VAL A 938 26.45 0.36 -51.40
CA VAL A 938 26.26 1.47 -52.36
C VAL A 938 25.07 1.27 -53.28
N GLN A 939 24.54 0.05 -53.42
CA GLN A 939 23.33 -0.21 -54.20
C GLN A 939 22.07 0.24 -53.45
N GLU A 940 22.11 0.29 -52.12
CA GLU A 940 21.00 0.77 -51.29
C GLU A 940 20.72 2.28 -51.49
N PRO A 941 19.59 2.67 -52.12
CA PRO A 941 19.33 4.08 -52.45
C PRO A 941 19.10 4.95 -51.22
N GLU A 942 18.53 4.38 -50.15
CA GLU A 942 18.39 5.06 -48.87
C GLU A 942 19.77 5.48 -48.33
N TYR A 943 20.76 4.59 -48.38
CA TYR A 943 22.12 4.87 -47.91
C TYR A 943 22.81 5.90 -48.79
N GLN A 944 22.62 5.84 -50.12
CA GLN A 944 23.12 6.89 -51.00
C GLN A 944 22.53 8.26 -50.64
N MET A 945 21.23 8.31 -50.35
CA MET A 945 20.55 9.56 -50.03
C MET A 945 20.96 10.10 -48.67
N LEU A 946 21.00 9.26 -47.63
CA LEU A 946 21.48 9.60 -46.29
C LEU A 946 22.92 10.12 -46.31
N ARG A 947 23.80 9.52 -47.14
CA ARG A 947 25.17 10.01 -47.34
C ARG A 947 25.20 11.41 -47.96
N LYS A 948 24.33 11.70 -48.94
CA LYS A 948 24.23 13.05 -49.56
C LYS A 948 23.73 14.08 -48.54
N ILE A 949 22.77 13.70 -47.70
CA ILE A 949 22.19 14.57 -46.67
C ILE A 949 23.20 14.91 -45.56
N ASP A 950 24.15 14.02 -45.21
CA ASP A 950 25.20 14.28 -44.19
C ASP A 950 25.93 15.62 -44.43
N ALA A 951 26.27 15.93 -45.68
CA ALA A 951 26.97 17.17 -46.02
C ALA A 951 26.12 18.42 -45.76
N SER A 952 24.82 18.36 -46.07
CA SER A 952 23.87 19.45 -45.79
C SER A 952 23.72 19.65 -44.27
N MET A 953 23.58 18.54 -43.53
CA MET A 953 23.43 18.58 -42.08
C MET A 953 24.66 19.15 -41.37
N ARG A 954 25.88 18.85 -41.83
CA ARG A 954 27.09 19.51 -41.30
C ARG A 954 27.05 21.03 -41.43
N ARG A 955 26.47 21.57 -42.50
CA ARG A 955 26.31 23.03 -42.66
C ARG A 955 25.29 23.60 -41.68
N ILE A 956 24.18 22.87 -41.46
CA ILE A 956 23.18 23.23 -40.45
C ILE A 956 23.82 23.22 -39.06
N ASP A 957 24.66 22.23 -38.72
CA ASP A 957 25.36 22.17 -37.44
C ASP A 957 26.21 23.44 -37.17
N VAL A 958 26.84 24.01 -38.21
CA VAL A 958 27.57 25.27 -38.14
C VAL A 958 26.64 26.45 -37.86
N ILE A 959 25.49 26.53 -38.54
CA ILE A 959 24.48 27.56 -38.29
C ILE A 959 23.98 27.48 -36.83
N LEU A 960 23.68 26.27 -36.35
CA LEU A 960 23.29 26.03 -34.97
C LEU A 960 24.40 26.41 -33.97
N ALA A 961 25.68 26.19 -34.32
CA ALA A 961 26.81 26.61 -33.50
C ALA A 961 26.90 28.14 -33.40
N ASN A 962 26.70 28.85 -34.51
CA ASN A 962 26.69 30.32 -34.53
C ASN A 962 25.49 30.89 -33.76
N ALA A 963 24.31 30.28 -33.88
CA ALA A 963 23.13 30.65 -33.11
C ALA A 963 23.37 30.57 -31.59
N ARG A 964 24.05 29.51 -31.11
CA ARG A 964 24.42 29.36 -29.69
C ARG A 964 25.43 30.42 -29.22
N LYS A 965 26.36 30.83 -30.08
CA LYS A 965 27.28 31.93 -29.79
C LYS A 965 26.50 33.25 -29.63
N ALA A 966 25.59 33.53 -30.55
CA ALA A 966 24.73 34.72 -30.50
C ALA A 966 23.85 34.73 -29.23
N GLU A 967 23.22 33.61 -28.89
CA GLU A 967 22.44 33.45 -27.65
C GLU A 967 23.28 33.82 -26.41
N THR A 968 24.54 33.36 -26.37
CA THR A 968 25.47 33.66 -25.27
C THR A 968 25.80 35.14 -25.19
N SER A 969 26.14 35.75 -26.33
CA SER A 969 26.42 37.19 -26.39
C SER A 969 25.23 38.02 -25.93
N ILE A 970 24.00 37.66 -26.33
CA ILE A 970 22.78 38.37 -25.97
C ILE A 970 22.45 38.21 -24.48
N ARG A 971 22.54 36.99 -23.93
CA ARG A 971 22.22 36.72 -22.52
C ARG A 971 23.06 37.58 -21.56
N TYR A 972 24.33 37.78 -21.89
CA TYR A 972 25.29 38.50 -21.05
C TYR A 972 25.56 39.94 -21.53
N ASP A 973 24.78 40.47 -22.48
CA ASP A 973 24.89 41.86 -22.91
C ASP A 973 24.36 42.79 -21.82
N LYS A 974 25.23 43.65 -21.28
CA LYS A 974 24.86 44.61 -20.22
C LYS A 974 23.94 45.74 -20.69
N ASN A 975 23.88 45.99 -22.00
CA ASN A 975 23.13 47.10 -22.57
C ASN A 975 21.69 46.73 -22.93
N LEU A 976 21.30 45.47 -22.76
CA LEU A 976 19.95 44.99 -23.04
C LEU A 976 19.18 44.78 -21.74
N THR A 977 17.91 45.19 -21.74
CA THR A 977 16.95 44.85 -20.68
C THR A 977 16.62 43.36 -20.69
N ALA A 978 16.04 42.85 -19.59
CA ALA A 978 15.64 41.44 -19.52
C ALA A 978 14.67 41.06 -20.66
N ALA A 979 13.68 41.91 -20.94
CA ALA A 979 12.68 41.68 -21.99
C ALA A 979 13.29 41.67 -23.40
N GLU A 980 14.25 42.58 -23.69
CA GLU A 980 14.94 42.59 -24.98
C GLU A 980 15.81 41.34 -25.18
N LYS A 981 16.47 40.87 -24.12
CA LYS A 981 17.24 39.62 -24.15
C LYS A 981 16.33 38.43 -24.43
N GLU A 982 15.22 38.33 -23.71
CA GLU A 982 14.23 37.27 -23.89
C GLU A 982 13.70 37.25 -25.33
N ALA A 983 13.24 38.39 -25.85
CA ALA A 983 12.69 38.51 -27.20
C ALA A 983 13.71 38.11 -28.28
N ARG A 984 14.96 38.56 -28.17
CA ARG A 984 16.02 38.23 -29.14
C ARG A 984 16.44 36.76 -29.05
N ILE A 985 16.53 36.21 -27.84
CA ILE A 985 16.83 34.78 -27.64
C ILE A 985 15.69 33.93 -28.21
N GLU A 986 14.44 34.28 -27.92
CA GLU A 986 13.26 33.62 -28.47
C GLU A 986 13.26 33.62 -30.01
N GLU A 987 13.66 34.72 -30.65
CA GLU A 987 13.77 34.79 -32.11
C GLU A 987 14.84 33.85 -32.68
N ILE A 988 15.97 33.66 -31.97
CA ILE A 988 16.96 32.64 -32.32
C ILE A 988 16.32 31.26 -32.29
N TYR A 989 15.54 30.94 -31.26
CA TYR A 989 14.85 29.65 -31.14
C TYR A 989 13.76 29.47 -32.22
N ARG A 990 13.01 30.52 -32.59
CA ARG A 990 12.04 30.46 -33.70
C ARG A 990 12.72 30.18 -35.03
N SER A 991 13.76 30.93 -35.34
CA SER A 991 14.57 30.76 -36.57
C SER A 991 15.18 29.36 -36.64
N ARG A 992 15.74 28.88 -35.52
CA ARG A 992 16.26 27.52 -35.38
C ARG A 992 15.18 26.47 -35.62
N ASN A 993 14.02 26.60 -34.97
CA ASN A 993 12.94 25.63 -35.07
C ASN A 993 12.38 25.55 -36.50
N ARG A 994 12.21 26.70 -37.17
CA ARG A 994 11.80 26.78 -38.57
C ARG A 994 12.79 26.10 -39.50
N LEU A 995 14.09 26.42 -39.35
CA LEU A 995 15.16 25.78 -40.12
C LEU A 995 15.15 24.26 -39.96
N LEU A 996 15.11 23.75 -38.73
CA LEU A 996 15.12 22.31 -38.47
C LEU A 996 13.88 21.62 -39.07
N LYS A 997 12.69 22.24 -38.95
CA LYS A 997 11.43 21.73 -39.53
C LYS A 997 11.51 21.60 -41.04
N GLU A 998 11.95 22.65 -41.74
CA GLU A 998 12.09 22.66 -43.19
C GLU A 998 13.09 21.59 -43.67
N GLN A 999 14.24 21.50 -43.00
CA GLN A 999 15.32 20.59 -43.39
C GLN A 999 14.95 19.12 -43.14
N VAL A 1000 14.28 18.81 -42.02
CA VAL A 1000 13.78 17.45 -41.77
C VAL A 1000 12.72 17.07 -42.80
N LYS A 1001 11.73 17.94 -43.08
CA LYS A 1001 10.69 17.64 -44.08
C LYS A 1001 11.28 17.40 -45.47
N LEU A 1002 12.26 18.22 -45.87
CA LEU A 1002 12.97 18.04 -47.15
C LEU A 1002 13.71 16.70 -47.18
N ALA A 1003 14.45 16.38 -46.13
CA ALA A 1003 15.24 15.17 -46.08
C ALA A 1003 14.37 13.90 -46.07
N GLU A 1004 13.28 13.87 -45.29
CA GLU A 1004 12.31 12.77 -45.30
C GLU A 1004 11.65 12.60 -46.68
N ARG A 1005 11.35 13.70 -47.38
CA ARG A 1005 10.80 13.64 -48.75
C ARG A 1005 11.80 13.00 -49.70
N LEU A 1006 13.05 13.45 -49.69
CA LEU A 1006 14.08 12.94 -50.59
C LEU A 1006 14.40 11.45 -50.33
N ILE A 1007 14.33 11.00 -49.07
CA ILE A 1007 14.49 9.59 -48.72
C ILE A 1007 13.33 8.76 -49.30
N ARG A 1008 12.07 9.20 -49.10
CA ARG A 1008 10.90 8.52 -49.68
C ARG A 1008 10.91 8.49 -51.21
N ASP A 1009 11.35 9.58 -51.85
CA ASP A 1009 11.45 9.66 -53.31
C ASP A 1009 12.53 8.66 -53.81
N ALA A 1010 13.64 8.50 -53.08
CA ALA A 1010 14.66 7.50 -53.40
C ALA A 1010 14.14 6.06 -53.23
N GLU A 1011 13.39 5.77 -52.16
CA GLU A 1011 12.79 4.45 -51.90
C GLU A 1011 11.71 4.09 -52.95
N SER A 1012 10.86 5.04 -53.33
CA SER A 1012 9.79 4.81 -54.33
C SER A 1012 10.30 4.67 -55.76
N SER A 1013 11.46 5.27 -56.08
CA SER A 1013 12.12 5.09 -57.38
C SER A 1013 12.60 3.64 -57.64
N LEU A 1014 12.70 2.80 -56.60
CA LEU A 1014 12.92 1.35 -56.73
C LEU A 1014 11.65 0.58 -57.07
N ASN A 1015 10.54 0.88 -56.39
CA ASN A 1015 9.27 0.15 -56.57
C ASN A 1015 8.61 0.38 -57.95
N SER A 1016 9.03 1.41 -58.67
CA SER A 1016 8.60 1.71 -60.04
C SER A 1016 9.59 1.21 -61.11
N GLY A 1017 10.71 0.61 -60.68
CA GLY A 1017 11.83 0.18 -61.52
C GLY A 1017 11.74 -1.22 -62.13
N GLU A 1018 10.54 -1.81 -62.25
CA GLU A 1018 10.27 -2.97 -63.13
C GLU A 1018 9.71 -2.56 -64.52
N ALA A 1019 9.64 -1.27 -64.81
CA ALA A 1019 9.32 -0.77 -66.15
C ALA A 1019 10.48 0.08 -66.70
N ARG A 1020 11.57 -0.59 -67.09
CA ARG A 1020 12.54 -0.04 -68.04
C ARG A 1020 12.77 -1.01 -69.18
#